data_AF-A0ABD7MQ25-F1
#
_entry.id   AF-A0ABD7MQ25-F1
#
_cell.length_a   1.000
_cell.length_b   1.000
_cell.length_c   1.000
_cell.angle_alpha   90.00
_cell.angle_beta   90.00
_cell.angle_gamma   90.00
#
_symmetry.space_group_name_H-M   'P 1'
#
loop_
_entity.id
_entity.type
_entity.pdbx_description
1 polymer ?
#
loop_
_entity_poly.entity_id
_entity_poly.type
_entity_poly.pdbx_seq_one_letter_code
_entity_poly.pdbx_strand_id
1 'polypeptide(L)'
;MITPACDARGRREASGEPEKTALRVLVIDNYDSFTYNIVDYLARCGAAVTVMRNDAPLDINRISKQGSTSPDAFDAVVISPGPGAPTIPSDLGVSAAALEHSEVPVLGVCLGMQAMAYVEGGRVEKAPEPVHGREDTIWVTSTGPLWEKIADSFTVVRYHSLVVTDVPDSMQVTARNAEGLVMALEHRTKPWWGVQFHPESIGSEYGEQLIANFVGIAEQRETGRTSHGRSVVVRESAVPEGVGPVDIFAALGGQGVLVEFEGKSIIAPHDGGKIIDSLDALSLSMDACPQVHVESNDGAIPAALPGWFGYVGYEANHPDFGPQAQAQAPVLGEALKMFFAERIVVMERGRLQLVALVSRNDRETREAIDWCDAAMAQIQAAPPVGTFDPSAVGRLRVRESRRKYLHSIAEIQELISQGATYEVCLTTQLEAPIDGAFDAPAAYRRLTEIAPAPMRSLLVLGDTHVVSSSPERFLKMSQGVVSSEPIKGTRARCQDEKKDADMRHDLATNKKDRAENLMIVDLVRNDLAHVCEYGSVRVDELCQVKTFSRAHQLVSTVSGKVRESATPVDVIRAAFPGGSMTGAPKYRTMEIIAELEGHPRGVYSGAVGFISVDGNMDLAMTIRTAVVQEQRLSYGVGGAIIALSNADAEWEEIVTKSAPLLSLVAQGFPHEELLEFDGARLQPALHTQPPTVIDSFLLVDGHARGFDSHCRRFRASCLELQTAREDEIDRFLAAVKRELPLHGEWFPRLESLPGGTLRVRFRPAPKRREATTLTTVMVQPGQTQHPTIKGPDLSELLRIKNAVPTDDAVLVSPRGVHETTTAALMAWKDNELVSMQAERLSSVTERMVKEIARELGYRVTQKTYDSSALRGAELWVVNALHGISRVSELDGEPVPCDTQRLARFRHMLAGKQQPLIREN
;
A
#
# COMPACT_ATOMS: atom_id res chain seq x y z
N MET A 1 33.24 2.17 44.10
CA MET A 1 32.90 1.74 45.46
C MET A 1 31.39 1.87 45.64
N ILE A 2 30.80 0.87 46.29
CA ILE A 2 29.36 0.66 46.60
C ILE A 2 28.55 -0.04 45.49
N THR A 3 28.72 -1.35 45.45
CA THR A 3 27.70 -2.35 45.11
C THR A 3 26.85 -2.66 46.36
N PRO A 4 25.60 -3.08 46.16
CA PRO A 4 25.05 -4.22 46.92
C PRO A 4 24.45 -5.24 45.94
N ALA A 5 25.02 -6.44 45.84
CA ALA A 5 24.69 -7.62 46.66
C ALA A 5 23.28 -8.15 46.36
N CYS A 6 23.22 -9.02 45.35
CA CYS A 6 22.12 -9.90 45.04
C CYS A 6 22.05 -10.99 46.12
N ASP A 7 20.90 -11.10 46.82
CA ASP A 7 20.64 -12.20 47.74
C ASP A 7 19.54 -13.09 47.17
N ALA A 8 19.92 -14.36 46.97
CA ALA A 8 19.07 -15.40 46.44
C ALA A 8 18.37 -16.11 47.60
N ARG A 9 17.03 -16.04 47.64
CA ARG A 9 16.11 -17.14 48.00
C ARG A 9 14.67 -16.64 48.12
N GLY A 10 13.82 -17.13 47.22
CA GLY A 10 12.37 -16.99 47.29
C GLY A 10 11.71 -17.83 46.21
N ARG A 11 11.65 -19.15 46.42
CA ARG A 11 10.77 -20.05 45.66
C ARG A 11 9.33 -19.57 45.91
N ARG A 12 8.68 -18.98 44.90
CA ARG A 12 7.22 -18.96 44.87
C ARG A 12 6.77 -20.30 44.30
N GLU A 13 6.17 -21.10 45.16
CA GLU A 13 5.40 -22.26 44.76
C GLU A 13 4.31 -21.80 43.79
N ALA A 14 4.23 -22.47 42.65
CA ALA A 14 3.13 -22.34 41.70
C ALA A 14 1.91 -23.03 42.32
N SER A 15 1.10 -22.28 43.05
CA SER A 15 -0.29 -22.66 43.31
C SER A 15 -1.07 -22.44 42.01
N GLY A 16 -1.38 -23.54 41.33
CA GLY A 16 -2.22 -23.54 40.14
C GLY A 16 -3.67 -23.24 40.50
N GLU A 17 -3.99 -21.96 40.68
CA GLU A 17 -5.35 -21.48 40.52
C GLU A 17 -5.54 -21.07 39.05
N PRO A 18 -6.65 -21.49 38.39
CA PRO A 18 -6.94 -21.09 37.02
C PRO A 18 -7.05 -19.56 36.95
N GLU A 19 -6.39 -18.96 35.95
CA GLU A 19 -6.48 -17.54 35.65
C GLU A 19 -7.94 -17.22 35.29
N LYS A 20 -8.60 -16.43 36.13
CA LYS A 20 -10.05 -16.17 36.05
C LYS A 20 -10.31 -15.20 34.90
N THR A 21 -11.12 -15.60 33.91
CA THR A 21 -11.56 -14.70 32.84
C THR A 21 -12.33 -13.51 33.40
N ALA A 22 -12.07 -12.31 32.89
CA ALA A 22 -12.72 -11.08 33.37
C ALA A 22 -14.22 -11.07 32.98
N LEU A 23 -15.10 -10.86 33.95
CA LEU A 23 -16.55 -10.77 33.77
C LEU A 23 -16.93 -9.65 32.77
N ARG A 24 -17.65 -9.96 31.69
CA ARG A 24 -18.08 -8.96 30.71
C ARG A 24 -19.38 -8.29 31.11
N VAL A 25 -19.38 -6.97 31.31
CA VAL A 25 -20.54 -6.21 31.77
C VAL A 25 -20.98 -5.19 30.73
N LEU A 26 -22.24 -5.25 30.30
CA LEU A 26 -22.87 -4.19 29.51
C LEU A 26 -23.44 -3.13 30.44
N VAL A 27 -22.98 -1.89 30.31
CA VAL A 27 -23.59 -0.72 30.95
C VAL A 27 -24.44 0.02 29.92
N ILE A 28 -25.76 0.06 30.14
CA ILE A 28 -26.67 0.88 29.33
C ILE A 28 -26.75 2.26 29.96
N ASP A 29 -26.14 3.25 29.31
CA ASP A 29 -26.13 4.66 29.68
C ASP A 29 -27.44 5.34 29.25
N ASN A 30 -28.30 5.68 30.21
CA ASN A 30 -29.54 6.42 29.97
C ASN A 30 -29.30 7.94 30.06
N TYR A 31 -28.13 8.41 29.63
CA TYR A 31 -27.73 9.82 29.63
C TYR A 31 -27.58 10.43 31.03
N ASP A 32 -27.10 9.65 32.00
CA ASP A 32 -26.78 10.18 33.33
C ASP A 32 -25.38 10.80 33.39
N SER A 33 -25.21 11.78 34.28
CA SER A 33 -23.93 12.48 34.44
C SER A 33 -22.88 11.66 35.20
N PHE A 34 -23.27 10.57 35.86
CA PHE A 34 -22.43 9.77 36.77
C PHE A 34 -22.28 8.31 36.33
N THR A 35 -22.81 7.91 35.17
CA THR A 35 -22.68 6.54 34.63
C THR A 35 -21.24 6.02 34.67
N TYR A 36 -20.24 6.86 34.34
CA TYR A 36 -18.84 6.45 34.32
C TYR A 36 -18.22 6.21 35.71
N ASN A 37 -18.83 6.70 36.79
CA ASN A 37 -18.41 6.31 38.14
C ASN A 37 -18.80 4.85 38.44
N ILE A 38 -19.96 4.40 37.95
CA ILE A 38 -20.36 2.99 38.01
C ILE A 38 -19.39 2.14 37.16
N VAL A 39 -19.01 2.62 35.97
CA VAL A 39 -18.02 1.96 35.11
C VAL A 39 -16.67 1.81 35.81
N ASP A 40 -16.18 2.85 36.49
CA ASP A 40 -14.94 2.80 37.27
C ASP A 40 -15.01 1.75 38.41
N TYR A 41 -16.11 1.71 39.16
CA TYR A 41 -16.29 0.69 40.21
C TYR A 41 -16.32 -0.74 39.65
N LEU A 42 -17.02 -0.96 38.53
CA LEU A 42 -17.05 -2.26 37.85
C LEU A 42 -15.65 -2.67 37.36
N ALA A 43 -14.89 -1.74 36.78
CA ALA A 43 -13.53 -1.99 36.31
C ALA A 43 -12.57 -2.32 37.47
N ARG A 44 -12.68 -1.63 38.61
CA ARG A 44 -11.89 -1.93 39.82
C ARG A 44 -12.18 -3.31 40.41
N CYS A 45 -13.39 -3.83 40.19
CA CYS A 45 -13.76 -5.20 40.54
C CYS A 45 -13.26 -6.24 39.53
N GLY A 46 -12.51 -5.85 38.50
CA GLY A 46 -11.95 -6.75 37.48
C GLY A 46 -12.89 -7.05 36.31
N ALA A 47 -14.00 -6.32 36.17
CA ALA A 47 -14.95 -6.53 35.09
C ALA A 47 -14.51 -5.82 33.79
N ALA A 48 -14.72 -6.46 32.65
CA ALA A 48 -14.56 -5.85 31.33
C ALA A 48 -15.86 -5.13 30.93
N VAL A 49 -15.85 -3.80 30.94
CA VAL A 49 -17.07 -2.99 30.80
C VAL A 49 -17.25 -2.45 29.38
N THR A 50 -18.42 -2.70 28.79
CA THR A 50 -18.86 -2.05 27.53
C THR A 50 -19.98 -1.07 27.85
N VAL A 51 -19.82 0.21 27.48
CA VAL A 51 -20.85 1.24 27.67
C VAL A 51 -21.60 1.46 26.37
N MET A 52 -22.94 1.44 26.42
CA MET A 52 -23.83 1.66 25.29
C MET A 52 -24.89 2.68 25.67
N ARG A 53 -25.14 3.68 24.82
CA ARG A 53 -26.26 4.61 25.04
C ARG A 53 -27.60 3.93 24.83
N ASN A 54 -28.63 4.37 25.55
CA ASN A 54 -29.94 3.76 25.48
C ASN A 54 -30.64 3.87 24.10
N ASP A 55 -30.16 4.71 23.18
CA ASP A 55 -30.64 4.85 21.81
C ASP A 55 -29.76 4.15 20.75
N ALA A 56 -28.68 3.49 21.17
CA ALA A 56 -27.83 2.70 20.29
C ALA A 56 -28.48 1.34 19.96
N PRO A 57 -28.21 0.74 18.79
CA PRO A 57 -28.77 -0.56 18.44
C PRO A 57 -28.21 -1.66 19.35
N LEU A 58 -29.11 -2.36 20.06
CA LEU A 58 -28.79 -3.50 20.92
C LEU A 58 -29.08 -4.82 20.19
N ASP A 59 -28.06 -5.66 20.04
CA ASP A 59 -28.27 -7.06 19.64
C ASP A 59 -28.66 -7.88 20.87
N ILE A 60 -29.96 -8.20 20.96
CA ILE A 60 -30.56 -8.97 22.06
C ILE A 60 -29.90 -10.35 22.22
N ASN A 61 -29.32 -10.93 21.17
CA ASN A 61 -28.66 -12.24 21.26
C ASN A 61 -27.39 -12.20 22.13
N ARG A 62 -26.85 -11.00 22.42
CA ARG A 62 -25.72 -10.82 23.34
C ARG A 62 -26.13 -10.84 24.82
N ILE A 63 -27.41 -10.78 25.11
CA ILE A 63 -27.96 -10.74 26.48
C ILE A 63 -29.04 -11.79 26.75
N SER A 64 -29.41 -12.62 25.76
CA SER A 64 -30.42 -13.70 25.88
C SER A 64 -29.90 -15.07 25.40
N LYS A 65 -30.14 -16.14 26.20
CA LYS A 65 -29.98 -17.61 26.01
C LYS A 65 -28.94 -18.33 26.88
N GLN A 66 -29.44 -19.24 27.73
CA GLN A 66 -28.75 -20.48 28.12
C GLN A 66 -28.42 -21.32 26.87
N GLY A 67 -27.13 -21.41 26.53
CA GLY A 67 -26.63 -22.13 25.35
C GLY A 67 -26.17 -21.24 24.20
N SER A 68 -26.09 -19.91 24.38
CA SER A 68 -25.40 -19.05 23.43
C SER A 68 -23.90 -19.37 23.42
N THR A 69 -23.43 -19.90 22.29
CA THR A 69 -22.02 -20.05 21.92
C THR A 69 -21.43 -18.76 21.35
N SER A 70 -22.18 -17.65 21.37
CA SER A 70 -21.67 -16.34 20.97
C SER A 70 -20.60 -15.93 21.97
N PRO A 71 -19.35 -15.79 21.54
CA PRO A 71 -18.27 -15.40 22.44
C PRO A 71 -18.34 -13.90 22.79
N ASP A 72 -19.33 -13.17 22.24
CA ASP A 72 -19.64 -11.75 22.46
C ASP A 72 -20.76 -11.46 23.46
N ALA A 73 -21.33 -12.49 24.06
CA ALA A 73 -22.37 -12.32 25.06
C ALA A 73 -21.84 -11.60 26.31
N PHE A 74 -22.69 -10.78 26.92
CA PHE A 74 -22.40 -10.17 28.21
C PHE A 74 -22.78 -11.13 29.34
N ASP A 75 -21.99 -11.12 30.42
CA ASP A 75 -22.22 -11.95 31.59
C ASP A 75 -23.11 -11.26 32.62
N ALA A 76 -23.21 -9.93 32.54
CA ALA A 76 -24.13 -9.12 33.33
C ALA A 76 -24.51 -7.82 32.60
N VAL A 77 -25.64 -7.23 33.00
CA VAL A 77 -26.12 -5.94 32.51
C VAL A 77 -26.26 -4.98 33.69
N VAL A 78 -25.84 -3.73 33.51
CA VAL A 78 -26.10 -2.63 34.43
C VAL A 78 -26.88 -1.55 33.68
N ILE A 79 -28.07 -1.23 34.18
CA ILE A 79 -28.89 -0.14 33.66
C ILE A 79 -28.64 1.06 34.55
N SER A 80 -27.96 2.05 33.99
CA SER A 80 -27.56 3.27 34.69
C SER A 80 -28.77 4.12 35.12
N PRO A 81 -28.56 5.12 35.99
CA PRO A 81 -29.52 6.19 36.19
C PRO A 81 -29.77 6.97 34.89
N GLY A 82 -30.71 7.91 34.93
CA GLY A 82 -30.94 8.80 33.79
C GLY A 82 -32.06 9.79 34.08
N PRO A 83 -32.11 10.92 33.34
CA PRO A 83 -33.29 11.77 33.32
C PRO A 83 -34.47 11.01 32.68
N GLY A 84 -35.70 11.44 33.02
CA GLY A 84 -36.91 10.93 32.37
C GLY A 84 -37.73 9.99 33.26
N ALA A 85 -38.62 9.22 32.61
CA ALA A 85 -39.54 8.30 33.29
C ALA A 85 -39.66 6.97 32.54
N PRO A 86 -39.78 5.83 33.24
CA PRO A 86 -39.92 4.52 32.59
C PRO A 86 -41.20 4.40 31.74
N THR A 87 -42.21 5.25 31.97
CA THR A 87 -43.43 5.30 31.17
C THR A 87 -43.22 5.92 29.78
N ILE A 88 -42.06 6.54 29.52
CA ILE A 88 -41.73 7.21 28.26
C ILE A 88 -40.75 6.31 27.48
N PRO A 89 -41.16 5.73 26.34
CA PRO A 89 -40.33 4.76 25.61
C PRO A 89 -38.95 5.29 25.18
N SER A 90 -38.84 6.58 24.84
CA SER A 90 -37.57 7.20 24.46
C SER A 90 -36.57 7.32 25.62
N ASP A 91 -37.06 7.39 26.85
CA ASP A 91 -36.22 7.54 28.05
C ASP A 91 -35.63 6.19 28.48
N LEU A 92 -36.32 5.09 28.16
CA LEU A 92 -35.81 3.72 28.38
C LEU A 92 -34.96 3.23 27.22
N GLY A 93 -35.35 3.54 25.99
CA GLY A 93 -34.69 3.03 24.79
C GLY A 93 -34.50 1.51 24.85
N VAL A 94 -33.27 1.04 24.63
CA VAL A 94 -32.92 -0.39 24.67
C VAL A 94 -32.90 -1.00 26.08
N SER A 95 -32.97 -0.21 27.15
CA SER A 95 -33.09 -0.72 28.53
C SER A 95 -34.33 -1.60 28.71
N ALA A 96 -35.45 -1.28 28.04
CA ALA A 96 -36.67 -2.09 28.09
C ALA A 96 -36.46 -3.45 27.45
N ALA A 97 -35.90 -3.48 26.24
CA ALA A 97 -35.55 -4.71 25.53
C ALA A 97 -34.52 -5.55 26.33
N ALA A 98 -33.57 -4.89 27.00
CA ALA A 98 -32.61 -5.57 27.85
C ALA A 98 -33.29 -6.27 29.03
N LEU A 99 -34.28 -5.64 29.67
CA LEU A 99 -35.06 -6.27 30.73
C LEU A 99 -35.99 -7.36 30.20
N GLU A 100 -36.65 -7.17 29.05
CA GLU A 100 -37.55 -8.19 28.50
C GLU A 100 -36.81 -9.49 28.11
N HIS A 101 -35.55 -9.38 27.69
CA HIS A 101 -34.80 -10.50 27.12
C HIS A 101 -33.59 -10.96 27.92
N SER A 102 -33.18 -10.25 28.99
CA SER A 102 -32.01 -10.65 29.77
C SER A 102 -32.27 -11.91 30.60
N GLU A 103 -31.42 -12.91 30.38
CA GLU A 103 -31.31 -14.09 31.25
C GLU A 103 -30.09 -14.02 32.20
N VAL A 104 -29.29 -12.96 32.07
CA VAL A 104 -28.09 -12.69 32.87
C VAL A 104 -28.40 -11.78 34.06
N PRO A 105 -27.55 -11.74 35.10
CA PRO A 105 -27.67 -10.79 36.19
C PRO A 105 -27.83 -9.35 35.71
N VAL A 106 -28.84 -8.64 36.25
CA VAL A 106 -29.10 -7.24 35.94
C VAL A 106 -29.08 -6.40 37.20
N LEU A 107 -28.30 -5.31 37.20
CA LEU A 107 -28.35 -4.26 38.22
C LEU A 107 -29.01 -3.00 37.66
N GLY A 108 -30.06 -2.50 38.30
CA GLY A 108 -30.73 -1.26 37.91
C GLY A 108 -30.49 -0.15 38.93
N VAL A 109 -29.97 1.00 38.51
CA VAL A 109 -29.73 2.13 39.41
C VAL A 109 -30.70 3.28 39.08
N CYS A 110 -31.42 3.78 40.08
CA CYS A 110 -32.43 4.83 39.96
C CYS A 110 -33.44 4.56 38.82
N LEU A 111 -33.26 5.16 37.64
CA LEU A 111 -34.10 4.89 36.47
C LEU A 111 -34.07 3.41 36.08
N GLY A 112 -32.93 2.73 36.21
CA GLY A 112 -32.82 1.29 35.97
C GLY A 112 -33.71 0.46 36.91
N MET A 113 -33.77 0.78 38.21
CA MET A 113 -34.67 0.10 39.14
C MET A 113 -36.14 0.40 38.82
N GLN A 114 -36.44 1.64 38.46
CA GLN A 114 -37.79 2.05 38.06
C GLN A 114 -38.26 1.34 36.79
N ALA A 115 -37.35 1.18 35.82
CA ALA A 115 -37.57 0.41 34.60
C ALA A 115 -37.90 -1.06 34.90
N MET A 116 -37.14 -1.69 35.80
CA MET A 116 -37.39 -3.06 36.25
C MET A 116 -38.81 -3.22 36.80
N ALA A 117 -39.20 -2.38 37.76
CA ALA A 117 -40.53 -2.43 38.35
C ALA A 117 -41.63 -2.18 37.31
N TYR A 118 -41.42 -1.24 36.39
CA TYR A 118 -42.38 -0.91 35.33
C TYR A 118 -42.58 -2.05 34.32
N VAL A 119 -41.49 -2.68 33.84
CA VAL A 119 -41.55 -3.82 32.91
C VAL A 119 -42.27 -5.01 33.53
N GLU A 120 -42.17 -5.19 34.85
CA GLU A 120 -42.88 -6.22 35.62
C GLU A 120 -44.33 -5.82 36.00
N GLY A 121 -44.83 -4.69 35.50
CA GLY A 121 -46.22 -4.25 35.69
C GLY A 121 -46.47 -3.42 36.96
N GLY A 122 -45.42 -2.98 37.66
CA GLY A 122 -45.50 -2.04 38.78
C GLY A 122 -45.79 -0.61 38.35
N ARG A 123 -46.09 0.26 39.33
CA ARG A 123 -46.31 1.71 39.11
C ARG A 123 -45.20 2.55 39.70
N VAL A 124 -44.74 3.51 38.89
CA VAL A 124 -43.76 4.53 39.25
C VAL A 124 -44.45 5.88 39.24
N GLU A 125 -44.46 6.56 40.39
CA GLU A 125 -45.15 7.83 40.59
C GLU A 125 -44.20 8.87 41.16
N LYS A 126 -44.66 10.13 41.27
CA LYS A 126 -43.87 11.20 41.87
C LYS A 126 -43.60 10.89 43.35
N ALA A 127 -42.34 11.05 43.75
CA ALA A 127 -41.99 11.01 45.17
C ALA A 127 -42.69 12.15 45.93
N PRO A 128 -42.96 12.01 47.25
CA PRO A 128 -43.61 13.05 48.05
C PRO A 128 -42.89 14.41 47.98
N GLU A 129 -41.57 14.38 47.82
CA GLU A 129 -40.71 15.54 47.56
C GLU A 129 -39.63 15.13 46.53
N PRO A 130 -39.26 16.00 45.57
CA PRO A 130 -38.10 15.75 44.70
C PRO A 130 -36.80 15.85 45.48
N VAL A 131 -35.90 14.86 45.32
CA VAL A 131 -34.65 14.75 46.09
C VAL A 131 -33.48 14.69 45.12
N HIS A 132 -32.63 15.72 45.11
CA HIS A 132 -31.44 15.80 44.27
C HIS A 132 -30.19 16.12 45.10
N GLY A 133 -29.29 15.13 45.23
CA GLY A 133 -28.03 15.26 45.96
C GLY A 133 -28.18 15.32 47.48
N ARG A 134 -29.26 14.77 48.03
CA ARG A 134 -29.48 14.72 49.49
C ARG A 134 -29.14 13.34 50.01
N GLU A 135 -28.50 13.32 51.18
CA GLU A 135 -28.28 12.13 51.99
C GLU A 135 -29.59 11.70 52.67
N ASP A 136 -29.80 10.39 52.72
CA ASP A 136 -30.93 9.77 53.40
C ASP A 136 -30.47 8.44 54.01
N THR A 137 -31.03 8.08 55.15
CA THR A 137 -30.73 6.80 55.79
C THR A 137 -31.70 5.75 55.27
N ILE A 138 -31.16 4.59 54.89
CA ILE A 138 -31.97 3.44 54.49
C ILE A 138 -31.75 2.27 55.42
N TRP A 139 -32.76 1.40 55.49
CA TRP A 139 -32.77 0.16 56.25
C TRP A 139 -32.99 -1.00 55.29
N VAL A 140 -32.07 -1.96 55.32
CA VAL A 140 -32.19 -3.23 54.58
C VAL A 140 -33.24 -4.08 55.28
N THR A 141 -34.31 -4.43 54.56
CA THR A 141 -35.48 -5.16 55.11
C THR A 141 -35.42 -6.66 54.81
N SER A 142 -34.49 -7.10 53.98
CA SER A 142 -34.29 -8.51 53.63
C SER A 142 -32.82 -8.79 53.34
N THR A 143 -32.29 -9.87 53.90
CA THR A 143 -30.93 -10.33 53.60
C THR A 143 -30.89 -10.99 52.22
N GLY A 144 -29.90 -10.66 51.40
CA GLY A 144 -29.69 -11.20 50.06
C GLY A 144 -28.25 -10.98 49.61
N PRO A 145 -27.80 -11.61 48.51
CA PRO A 145 -26.39 -11.61 48.12
C PRO A 145 -25.86 -10.21 47.76
N LEU A 146 -26.74 -9.30 47.32
CA LEU A 146 -26.36 -7.90 47.06
C LEU A 146 -25.93 -7.15 48.34
N TRP A 147 -26.41 -7.58 49.51
CA TRP A 147 -26.23 -6.90 50.79
C TRP A 147 -25.09 -7.49 51.64
N GLU A 148 -24.28 -8.39 51.08
CA GLU A 148 -23.19 -9.01 51.82
C GLU A 148 -22.16 -7.95 52.28
N LYS A 149 -21.74 -7.98 53.56
CA LYS A 149 -20.80 -7.00 54.15
C LYS A 149 -21.29 -5.54 54.11
N ILE A 150 -22.58 -5.31 53.92
CA ILE A 150 -23.23 -4.00 54.04
C ILE A 150 -23.99 -3.96 55.37
N ALA A 151 -23.98 -2.83 56.06
CA ALA A 151 -24.69 -2.66 57.32
C ALA A 151 -26.23 -2.69 57.10
N ASP A 152 -26.97 -3.13 58.12
CA ASP A 152 -28.45 -3.16 58.07
C ASP A 152 -29.08 -1.77 57.91
N SER A 153 -28.34 -0.72 58.28
CA SER A 153 -28.71 0.67 58.01
C SER A 153 -27.50 1.53 57.69
N PHE A 154 -27.60 2.38 56.67
CA PHE A 154 -26.52 3.25 56.21
C PHE A 154 -27.04 4.44 55.41
N THR A 155 -26.16 5.41 55.16
CA THR A 155 -26.47 6.66 54.46
C THR A 155 -26.24 6.53 52.97
N VAL A 156 -27.19 6.98 52.16
CA VAL A 156 -27.12 6.97 50.69
C VAL A 156 -27.50 8.32 50.11
N VAL A 157 -27.02 8.64 48.91
CA VAL A 157 -27.39 9.85 48.18
C VAL A 157 -28.48 9.54 47.15
N ARG A 158 -29.48 10.43 47.08
CA ARG A 158 -30.65 10.32 46.22
C ARG A 158 -30.66 11.43 45.16
N TYR A 159 -30.93 11.09 43.90
CA TYR A 159 -31.14 12.05 42.80
C TYR A 159 -32.45 11.86 42.03
N HIS A 160 -33.51 11.41 42.70
CA HIS A 160 -34.76 11.03 42.04
C HIS A 160 -35.95 11.91 42.44
N SER A 161 -36.84 12.12 41.46
CA SER A 161 -38.17 12.73 41.65
C SER A 161 -39.31 11.72 41.54
N LEU A 162 -38.98 10.47 41.20
CA LEU A 162 -39.91 9.36 41.02
C LEU A 162 -39.58 8.24 42.00
N VAL A 163 -40.57 7.43 42.36
CA VAL A 163 -40.42 6.26 43.22
C VAL A 163 -41.41 5.18 42.80
N VAL A 164 -41.03 3.91 42.99
CA VAL A 164 -41.95 2.78 42.82
C VAL A 164 -42.96 2.79 43.97
N THR A 165 -44.23 3.02 43.68
CA THR A 165 -45.32 3.04 44.68
C THR A 165 -46.12 1.75 44.71
N ASP A 166 -46.20 1.03 43.58
CA ASP A 166 -46.85 -0.27 43.45
C ASP A 166 -45.82 -1.30 43.01
N VAL A 167 -45.37 -2.13 43.95
CA VAL A 167 -44.35 -3.16 43.71
C VAL A 167 -45.07 -4.42 43.23
N PRO A 168 -44.75 -4.94 42.03
CA PRO A 168 -45.42 -6.12 41.50
C PRO A 168 -45.09 -7.37 42.31
N ASP A 169 -45.99 -8.36 42.32
CA ASP A 169 -45.83 -9.62 43.08
C ASP A 169 -44.54 -10.38 42.70
N SER A 170 -44.03 -10.18 41.48
CA SER A 170 -42.78 -10.77 40.99
C SER A 170 -41.52 -10.18 41.65
N MET A 171 -41.65 -9.07 42.38
CA MET A 171 -40.56 -8.40 43.08
C MET A 171 -40.74 -8.39 44.61
N GLN A 172 -39.62 -8.24 45.31
CA GLN A 172 -39.58 -8.05 46.76
C GLN A 172 -38.81 -6.78 47.10
N VAL A 173 -39.28 -6.06 48.12
CA VAL A 173 -38.60 -4.88 48.65
C VAL A 173 -37.51 -5.32 49.60
N THR A 174 -36.28 -4.89 49.31
CA THR A 174 -35.09 -5.28 50.10
C THR A 174 -34.49 -4.13 50.89
N ALA A 175 -34.87 -2.87 50.61
CA ALA A 175 -34.55 -1.73 51.47
C ALA A 175 -35.63 -0.64 51.42
N ARG A 176 -35.80 0.09 52.52
CA ARG A 176 -36.67 1.28 52.64
C ARG A 176 -35.99 2.42 53.39
N ASN A 177 -36.46 3.65 53.19
CA ASN A 177 -36.06 4.78 54.04
C ASN A 177 -37.04 5.00 55.21
N ALA A 178 -36.85 6.07 55.99
CA ALA A 178 -37.62 6.34 57.21
C ALA A 178 -39.10 6.61 56.93
N GLU A 179 -39.42 7.20 55.79
CA GLU A 179 -40.78 7.46 55.32
C GLU A 179 -41.42 6.24 54.65
N GLY A 180 -40.72 5.11 54.61
CA GLY A 180 -41.20 3.86 54.03
C GLY A 180 -41.12 3.81 52.50
N LEU A 181 -40.42 4.75 51.84
CA LEU A 181 -40.19 4.71 50.40
C LEU A 181 -39.34 3.49 50.02
N VAL A 182 -39.63 2.89 48.87
CA VAL A 182 -38.88 1.75 48.34
C VAL A 182 -37.50 2.24 47.87
N MET A 183 -36.44 1.71 48.49
CA MET A 183 -35.06 2.09 48.20
C MET A 183 -34.27 1.00 47.49
N ALA A 184 -34.74 -0.24 47.55
CA ALA A 184 -34.20 -1.32 46.74
C ALA A 184 -35.24 -2.42 46.48
N LEU A 185 -35.09 -3.05 45.33
CA LEU A 185 -35.93 -4.14 44.84
C LEU A 185 -35.05 -5.32 44.42
N GLU A 186 -35.59 -6.51 44.57
CA GLU A 186 -35.01 -7.74 44.05
C GLU A 186 -36.13 -8.55 43.39
N HIS A 187 -35.86 -9.13 42.23
CA HIS A 187 -36.83 -9.98 41.54
C HIS A 187 -36.82 -11.39 42.17
N ARG A 188 -38.01 -11.98 42.39
CA ARG A 188 -38.15 -13.28 43.06
C ARG A 188 -37.60 -14.47 42.27
N THR A 189 -37.69 -14.44 40.94
CA THR A 189 -37.27 -15.53 40.04
C THR A 189 -36.15 -15.14 39.07
N LYS A 190 -36.10 -13.90 38.57
CA LYS A 190 -35.03 -13.40 37.68
C LYS A 190 -33.84 -12.87 38.50
N PRO A 191 -32.61 -12.89 37.97
CA PRO A 191 -31.43 -12.38 38.67
C PRO A 191 -31.32 -10.86 38.60
N TRP A 192 -32.33 -10.16 39.09
CA TRP A 192 -32.40 -8.71 38.99
C TRP A 192 -32.38 -8.09 40.37
N TRP A 193 -31.53 -7.09 40.50
CA TRP A 193 -31.41 -6.25 41.67
C TRP A 193 -31.49 -4.79 41.24
N GLY A 194 -32.20 -3.98 42.00
CA GLY A 194 -32.25 -2.56 41.71
C GLY A 194 -32.23 -1.71 42.98
N VAL A 195 -31.62 -0.55 42.87
CA VAL A 195 -31.52 0.45 43.95
C VAL A 195 -32.05 1.79 43.46
N GLN A 196 -32.79 2.49 44.32
CA GLN A 196 -33.37 3.81 44.00
C GLN A 196 -32.36 4.95 44.19
N PHE A 197 -31.37 4.72 45.05
CA PHE A 197 -30.28 5.65 45.35
C PHE A 197 -29.10 5.45 44.40
N HIS A 198 -28.11 6.33 44.51
CA HIS A 198 -26.94 6.36 43.63
C HIS A 198 -25.71 5.80 44.37
N PRO A 199 -25.39 4.51 44.25
CA PRO A 199 -24.21 3.91 44.89
C PRO A 199 -22.90 4.55 44.41
N GLU A 200 -22.88 5.12 43.22
CA GLU A 200 -21.73 5.80 42.62
C GLU A 200 -21.49 7.22 43.13
N SER A 201 -22.41 7.75 43.93
CA SER A 201 -22.25 9.06 44.56
C SER A 201 -21.31 8.97 45.74
N ILE A 202 -20.36 9.91 45.84
CA ILE A 202 -19.32 9.92 46.89
C ILE A 202 -19.88 9.98 48.33
N GLY A 203 -21.10 10.49 48.51
CA GLY A 203 -21.77 10.53 49.82
C GLY A 203 -22.53 9.25 50.18
N SER A 204 -22.62 8.27 49.27
CA SER A 204 -23.27 7.00 49.53
C SER A 204 -22.29 6.03 50.20
N GLU A 205 -22.63 5.60 51.41
CA GLU A 205 -21.86 4.56 52.09
C GLU A 205 -22.06 3.21 51.38
N TYR A 206 -21.00 2.40 51.34
CA TYR A 206 -21.00 1.04 50.77
C TYR A 206 -21.29 0.93 49.25
N GLY A 207 -21.28 2.03 48.50
CA GLY A 207 -21.50 2.03 47.05
C GLY A 207 -20.60 1.07 46.28
N GLU A 208 -19.27 1.17 46.48
CA GLU A 208 -18.27 0.29 45.86
C GLU A 208 -18.46 -1.19 46.30
N GLN A 209 -18.79 -1.43 47.58
CA GLN A 209 -19.06 -2.79 48.08
C GLN A 209 -20.32 -3.39 47.44
N LEU A 210 -21.36 -2.59 47.18
CA LEU A 210 -22.58 -3.04 46.51
C LEU A 210 -22.30 -3.46 45.06
N ILE A 211 -21.50 -2.66 44.33
CA ILE A 211 -21.05 -3.03 42.97
C ILE A 211 -20.19 -4.29 43.01
N ALA A 212 -19.28 -4.41 43.97
CA ALA A 212 -18.46 -5.61 44.15
C ALA A 212 -19.31 -6.87 44.43
N ASN A 213 -20.36 -6.75 45.25
CA ASN A 213 -21.29 -7.85 45.50
C ASN A 213 -22.05 -8.25 44.23
N PHE A 214 -22.49 -7.29 43.42
CA PHE A 214 -23.13 -7.58 42.13
C PHE A 214 -22.18 -8.31 41.17
N VAL A 215 -20.93 -7.87 41.06
CA VAL A 215 -19.89 -8.58 40.28
C VAL A 215 -19.71 -10.01 40.79
N GLY A 216 -19.59 -10.19 42.11
CA GLY A 216 -19.49 -11.52 42.72
C GLY A 216 -20.69 -12.43 42.44
N ILE A 217 -21.91 -11.89 42.42
CA ILE A 217 -23.13 -12.63 42.03
C ILE A 217 -23.05 -13.08 40.58
N ALA A 218 -22.58 -12.21 39.70
CA ALA A 218 -22.45 -12.51 38.28
C ALA A 218 -21.38 -13.59 38.03
N GLU A 219 -20.23 -13.50 38.69
CA GLU A 219 -19.18 -14.51 38.65
C GLU A 219 -19.64 -15.86 39.24
N GLN A 220 -20.38 -15.88 40.35
CA GLN A 220 -20.89 -17.13 40.93
C GLN A 220 -21.88 -17.82 40.00
N ARG A 221 -22.68 -17.06 39.24
CA ARG A 221 -23.57 -17.62 38.21
C ARG A 221 -22.80 -18.08 36.97
N GLU A 222 -21.62 -17.52 36.73
CA GLU A 222 -20.62 -17.96 35.75
C GLU A 222 -19.93 -19.28 36.16
N THR A 223 -19.92 -19.68 37.45
CA THR A 223 -19.26 -20.96 37.86
C THR A 223 -19.93 -22.24 37.34
N GLY A 224 -21.02 -22.13 36.56
CA GLY A 224 -21.57 -23.19 35.69
C GLY A 224 -21.12 -23.13 34.22
N ARG A 225 -20.48 -22.04 33.79
CA ARG A 225 -19.67 -21.92 32.59
C ARG A 225 -18.25 -22.32 32.98
N THR A 226 -17.89 -23.56 32.68
CA THR A 226 -16.48 -23.84 32.39
C THR A 226 -16.03 -22.80 31.38
N SER A 227 -14.96 -22.06 31.70
CA SER A 227 -14.15 -21.36 30.72
C SER A 227 -14.07 -22.26 29.49
N HIS A 228 -14.71 -21.86 28.37
CA HIS A 228 -14.52 -22.56 27.11
C HIS A 228 -13.15 -22.16 26.60
N GLY A 229 -12.10 -22.60 27.31
CA GLY A 229 -10.75 -22.60 26.78
C GLY A 229 -10.83 -23.38 25.49
N ARG A 230 -10.58 -22.72 24.37
CA ARG A 230 -10.41 -23.41 23.09
C ARG A 230 -9.12 -24.19 23.19
N SER A 231 -9.18 -25.49 22.96
CA SER A 231 -8.02 -26.37 22.84
C SER A 231 -7.58 -26.42 21.39
N VAL A 232 -6.38 -26.96 21.14
CA VAL A 232 -5.85 -27.09 19.77
C VAL A 232 -5.59 -28.56 19.47
N VAL A 233 -6.18 -29.04 18.39
CA VAL A 233 -5.82 -30.34 17.81
C VAL A 233 -4.65 -30.13 16.87
N VAL A 234 -3.55 -30.85 17.11
CA VAL A 234 -2.37 -30.85 16.25
C VAL A 234 -2.15 -32.25 15.71
N ARG A 235 -2.03 -32.37 14.39
CA ARG A 235 -1.56 -33.58 13.71
C ARG A 235 -0.26 -33.28 12.99
N GLU A 236 0.80 -34.02 13.32
CA GLU A 236 2.12 -33.84 12.73
C GLU A 236 2.46 -34.98 11.76
N SER A 237 3.11 -34.65 10.65
CA SER A 237 3.63 -35.59 9.68
C SER A 237 4.92 -35.06 9.02
N ALA A 238 5.62 -35.92 8.29
CA ALA A 238 6.69 -35.48 7.38
C ALA A 238 6.07 -34.85 6.14
N VAL A 239 6.73 -33.82 5.59
CA VAL A 239 6.33 -33.26 4.30
C VAL A 239 6.51 -34.33 3.21
N PRO A 240 5.48 -34.63 2.39
CA PRO A 240 5.63 -35.57 1.29
C PRO A 240 6.71 -35.13 0.29
N GLU A 241 7.43 -36.08 -0.29
CA GLU A 241 8.51 -35.79 -1.23
C GLU A 241 7.99 -35.03 -2.45
N GLY A 242 8.65 -33.91 -2.80
CA GLY A 242 8.28 -33.09 -3.96
C GLY A 242 7.07 -32.17 -3.77
N VAL A 243 6.43 -32.17 -2.60
CA VAL A 243 5.27 -31.31 -2.29
C VAL A 243 5.73 -30.01 -1.63
N GLY A 244 5.44 -28.87 -2.26
CA GLY A 244 5.69 -27.54 -1.73
C GLY A 244 4.47 -26.89 -1.06
N PRO A 245 4.63 -25.70 -0.45
CA PRO A 245 3.54 -25.01 0.24
C PRO A 245 2.40 -24.60 -0.70
N VAL A 246 2.71 -24.23 -1.95
CA VAL A 246 1.70 -23.87 -2.96
C VAL A 246 0.91 -25.09 -3.46
N ASP A 247 1.53 -26.27 -3.46
CA ASP A 247 0.87 -27.53 -3.84
C ASP A 247 -0.15 -27.92 -2.76
N ILE A 248 0.23 -27.74 -1.48
CA ILE A 248 -0.69 -27.90 -0.33
C ILE A 248 -1.85 -26.90 -0.45
N PHE A 249 -1.56 -25.62 -0.72
CA PHE A 249 -2.60 -24.60 -0.90
C PHE A 249 -3.60 -24.99 -1.99
N ALA A 250 -3.12 -25.45 -3.15
CA ALA A 250 -3.97 -25.88 -4.26
C ALA A 250 -4.77 -27.15 -3.91
N ALA A 251 -4.15 -28.12 -3.22
CA ALA A 251 -4.80 -29.36 -2.80
C ALA A 251 -5.96 -29.13 -1.83
N LEU A 252 -5.86 -28.09 -0.99
CA LEU A 252 -6.89 -27.68 -0.03
C LEU A 252 -7.94 -26.73 -0.63
N GLY A 253 -8.11 -26.74 -1.96
CA GLY A 253 -9.16 -26.01 -2.67
C GLY A 253 -8.73 -24.68 -3.30
N GLY A 254 -7.47 -24.24 -3.08
CA GLY A 254 -6.93 -23.06 -3.74
C GLY A 254 -7.60 -21.74 -3.38
N GLN A 255 -8.32 -21.68 -2.25
CA GLN A 255 -8.95 -20.48 -1.71
C GLN A 255 -8.43 -20.24 -0.29
N GLY A 256 -8.11 -18.99 0.05
CA GLY A 256 -7.57 -18.58 1.35
C GLY A 256 -6.24 -17.86 1.23
N VAL A 257 -5.37 -18.06 2.23
CA VAL A 257 -4.06 -17.40 2.33
C VAL A 257 -2.95 -18.43 2.55
N LEU A 258 -1.90 -18.33 1.75
CA LEU A 258 -0.58 -18.92 2.01
C LEU A 258 0.38 -17.76 2.31
N VAL A 259 1.02 -17.79 3.46
CA VAL A 259 2.13 -16.89 3.80
C VAL A 259 3.40 -17.66 4.13
N GLU A 260 4.53 -17.12 3.72
CA GLU A 260 5.84 -17.69 4.01
C GLU A 260 6.73 -16.60 4.61
N PHE A 261 7.10 -16.77 5.88
CA PHE A 261 7.95 -15.85 6.64
C PHE A 261 9.17 -16.61 7.13
N GLU A 262 10.37 -16.22 6.66
CA GLU A 262 11.66 -16.72 7.17
C GLU A 262 11.79 -18.26 7.22
N GLY A 263 11.25 -18.96 6.21
CA GLY A 263 11.35 -20.42 6.10
C GLY A 263 10.24 -21.20 6.82
N LYS A 264 9.25 -20.51 7.39
CA LYS A 264 7.98 -21.09 7.85
C LYS A 264 6.87 -20.73 6.87
N SER A 265 6.11 -21.71 6.42
CA SER A 265 4.93 -21.53 5.57
C SER A 265 3.67 -21.82 6.37
N ILE A 266 2.67 -20.95 6.29
CA ILE A 266 1.36 -21.11 6.94
C ILE A 266 0.30 -21.03 5.84
N ILE A 267 -0.50 -22.07 5.70
CA ILE A 267 -1.65 -22.16 4.81
C ILE A 267 -2.91 -22.07 5.66
N ALA A 268 -3.74 -21.07 5.40
CA ALA A 268 -5.06 -20.89 5.98
C ALA A 268 -6.10 -21.03 4.86
N PRO A 269 -6.73 -22.21 4.70
CA PRO A 269 -7.81 -22.40 3.74
C PRO A 269 -9.01 -21.54 4.11
N HIS A 270 -9.70 -20.99 3.10
CA HIS A 270 -10.96 -20.28 3.29
C HIS A 270 -12.14 -21.20 2.96
N ASP A 271 -12.97 -21.49 3.95
CA ASP A 271 -14.11 -22.41 3.88
C ASP A 271 -15.47 -21.69 3.78
N GLY A 272 -15.46 -20.41 3.35
CA GLY A 272 -16.66 -19.59 3.21
C GLY A 272 -17.03 -18.81 4.48
N GLY A 273 -16.11 -18.74 5.46
CA GLY A 273 -16.25 -17.89 6.64
C GLY A 273 -16.45 -16.41 6.31
N LYS A 274 -16.93 -15.63 7.29
CA LYS A 274 -17.15 -14.19 7.09
C LYS A 274 -15.82 -13.48 6.83
N ILE A 275 -15.79 -12.66 5.78
CA ILE A 275 -14.70 -11.72 5.51
C ILE A 275 -15.03 -10.40 6.22
N ILE A 276 -14.06 -9.88 6.96
CA ILE A 276 -14.07 -8.56 7.56
C ILE A 276 -13.37 -7.59 6.61
N ASP A 277 -13.92 -6.37 6.54
CA ASP A 277 -13.56 -5.33 5.57
C ASP A 277 -13.06 -4.01 6.20
N SER A 278 -12.93 -3.95 7.53
CA SER A 278 -12.42 -2.78 8.24
C SER A 278 -11.65 -3.15 9.50
N LEU A 279 -10.72 -2.28 9.90
CA LEU A 279 -9.98 -2.43 11.16
C LEU A 279 -10.90 -2.32 12.39
N ASP A 280 -12.00 -1.57 12.31
CA ASP A 280 -12.99 -1.47 13.40
C ASP A 280 -13.69 -2.82 13.61
N ALA A 281 -14.21 -3.42 12.54
CA ALA A 281 -14.85 -4.73 12.60
C ALA A 281 -13.86 -5.84 13.00
N LEU A 282 -12.59 -5.73 12.58
CA LEU A 282 -11.53 -6.65 13.00
C LEU A 282 -11.25 -6.53 14.49
N SER A 283 -11.13 -5.30 15.01
CA SER A 283 -10.95 -5.04 16.45
C SER A 283 -12.09 -5.65 17.25
N LEU A 284 -13.35 -5.35 16.88
CA LEU A 284 -14.54 -5.88 17.54
C LEU A 284 -14.55 -7.42 17.53
N SER A 285 -14.15 -8.04 16.42
CA SER A 285 -14.13 -9.50 16.28
C SER A 285 -12.94 -10.16 17.00
N MET A 286 -11.87 -9.41 17.29
CA MET A 286 -10.77 -9.88 18.12
C MET A 286 -11.10 -9.78 19.61
N ASP A 287 -11.77 -8.72 20.04
CA ASP A 287 -12.31 -8.57 21.41
C ASP A 287 -13.35 -9.65 21.72
N ALA A 288 -14.04 -10.12 20.68
CA ALA A 288 -14.96 -11.25 20.72
C ALA A 288 -14.28 -12.61 20.89
N CYS A 289 -12.96 -12.74 20.64
CA CYS A 289 -12.31 -14.04 20.60
C CYS A 289 -11.85 -14.44 22.03
N PRO A 290 -12.32 -15.56 22.59
CA PRO A 290 -11.96 -15.97 23.94
C PRO A 290 -10.46 -16.29 24.04
N GLN A 291 -9.85 -16.01 25.19
CA GLN A 291 -8.45 -16.37 25.44
C GLN A 291 -8.23 -17.87 25.22
N VAL A 292 -7.25 -18.20 24.38
CA VAL A 292 -6.94 -19.57 23.97
C VAL A 292 -5.87 -20.15 24.90
N HIS A 293 -6.25 -21.12 25.72
CA HIS A 293 -5.28 -21.98 26.41
C HIS A 293 -4.86 -23.11 25.47
N VAL A 294 -3.65 -23.00 24.94
CA VAL A 294 -3.08 -24.01 24.04
C VAL A 294 -2.68 -25.25 24.82
N GLU A 295 -3.57 -26.24 24.83
CA GLU A 295 -3.26 -27.62 25.24
C GLU A 295 -3.28 -28.51 24.00
N SER A 296 -2.17 -29.21 23.74
CA SER A 296 -2.05 -30.17 22.64
C SER A 296 -2.45 -31.57 23.10
N ASN A 297 -3.39 -32.19 22.37
CA ASN A 297 -3.83 -33.56 22.63
C ASN A 297 -2.72 -34.62 22.51
N ASP A 298 -1.70 -34.38 21.65
CA ASP A 298 -0.62 -35.34 21.38
C ASP A 298 0.76 -34.89 21.93
N GLY A 299 0.79 -33.86 22.78
CA GLY A 299 2.04 -33.26 23.30
C GLY A 299 2.90 -32.45 22.30
N ALA A 300 2.48 -32.34 21.03
CA ALA A 300 3.16 -31.54 20.00
C ALA A 300 2.79 -30.05 20.12
N ILE A 301 3.80 -29.17 20.29
CA ILE A 301 3.57 -27.73 20.35
C ILE A 301 3.31 -27.20 18.92
N PRO A 302 2.19 -26.51 18.67
CA PRO A 302 1.90 -25.95 17.36
C PRO A 302 2.93 -24.87 16.99
N ALA A 303 3.48 -24.97 15.77
CA ALA A 303 4.46 -24.01 15.27
C ALA A 303 3.86 -22.64 14.88
N ALA A 304 2.55 -22.59 14.66
CA ALA A 304 1.74 -21.38 14.54
C ALA A 304 0.31 -21.71 14.98
N LEU A 305 -0.48 -20.69 15.33
CA LEU A 305 -1.86 -20.84 15.77
C LEU A 305 -2.84 -20.30 14.73
N PRO A 306 -4.07 -20.85 14.67
CA PRO A 306 -5.18 -20.29 13.89
C PRO A 306 -5.48 -18.83 14.29
N GLY A 307 -6.25 -18.12 13.47
CA GLY A 307 -6.50 -16.69 13.67
C GLY A 307 -6.98 -15.96 12.42
N TRP A 308 -6.74 -14.66 12.36
CA TRP A 308 -7.12 -13.79 11.24
C TRP A 308 -6.04 -13.78 10.16
N PHE A 309 -6.42 -14.07 8.92
CA PHE A 309 -5.53 -14.07 7.76
C PHE A 309 -6.10 -13.17 6.67
N GLY A 310 -5.23 -12.43 5.99
CA GLY A 310 -5.67 -11.55 4.90
C GLY A 310 -4.72 -10.42 4.60
N TYR A 311 -5.28 -9.31 4.10
CA TYR A 311 -4.52 -8.09 3.82
C TYR A 311 -5.21 -6.84 4.36
N VAL A 312 -4.38 -5.82 4.58
CA VAL A 312 -4.75 -4.43 4.91
C VAL A 312 -4.19 -3.56 3.78
N GLY A 313 -5.05 -3.05 2.91
CA GLY A 313 -4.71 -2.15 1.81
C GLY A 313 -4.32 -0.76 2.31
N TYR A 314 -3.60 0.00 1.49
CA TYR A 314 -3.00 1.28 1.85
C TYR A 314 -4.00 2.27 2.46
N GLU A 315 -5.22 2.33 1.91
CA GLU A 315 -6.27 3.25 2.35
C GLU A 315 -7.05 2.77 3.60
N ALA A 316 -6.82 1.57 4.11
CA ALA A 316 -7.67 0.91 5.12
C ALA A 316 -7.70 1.57 6.50
N ASN A 317 -6.73 2.45 6.81
CA ASN A 317 -6.54 2.95 8.17
C ASN A 317 -7.02 4.39 8.42
N HIS A 318 -7.60 5.16 7.48
CA HIS A 318 -8.12 6.47 7.91
C HIS A 318 -9.08 7.29 7.02
N PRO A 319 -9.91 8.13 7.66
CA PRO A 319 -10.37 9.45 7.16
C PRO A 319 -9.29 10.56 7.02
N ASP A 320 -7.99 10.33 7.23
CA ASP A 320 -6.90 11.34 7.24
C ASP A 320 -6.08 11.39 5.95
N PHE A 321 -6.51 10.70 4.89
CA PHE A 321 -5.93 10.86 3.54
C PHE A 321 -6.28 12.21 2.88
N GLY A 322 -6.76 13.18 3.67
CA GLY A 322 -7.30 14.44 3.21
C GLY A 322 -8.64 14.31 2.47
N PRO A 323 -9.33 15.43 2.22
CA PRO A 323 -10.68 15.43 1.64
C PRO A 323 -10.75 14.86 0.20
N GLN A 324 -9.66 14.89 -0.58
CA GLN A 324 -9.65 14.35 -1.95
C GLN A 324 -9.64 12.81 -1.99
N ALA A 325 -8.90 12.15 -1.10
CA ALA A 325 -8.94 10.69 -1.00
C ALA A 325 -10.29 10.21 -0.44
N GLN A 326 -10.89 10.98 0.47
CA GLN A 326 -12.26 10.75 0.92
C GLN A 326 -13.30 10.94 -0.21
N ALA A 327 -13.06 11.82 -1.18
CA ALA A 327 -13.98 12.04 -2.31
C ALA A 327 -13.96 10.91 -3.34
N GLN A 328 -12.87 10.12 -3.41
CA GLN A 328 -12.74 8.91 -4.25
C GLN A 328 -13.04 7.62 -3.46
N ALA A 329 -13.69 7.74 -2.29
CA ALA A 329 -14.11 6.67 -1.38
C ALA A 329 -14.98 5.51 -1.93
N PRO A 330 -15.64 5.52 -3.12
CA PRO A 330 -16.41 4.35 -3.55
C PRO A 330 -15.59 3.06 -3.70
N VAL A 331 -14.25 3.14 -3.74
CA VAL A 331 -13.31 2.00 -3.85
C VAL A 331 -12.91 1.41 -2.49
N LEU A 332 -13.33 2.00 -1.36
CA LEU A 332 -12.94 1.57 0.00
C LEU A 332 -13.51 0.20 0.43
N GLY A 333 -14.52 -0.32 -0.26
CA GLY A 333 -15.12 -1.64 0.05
C GLY A 333 -14.15 -2.83 -0.11
N GLU A 334 -12.97 -2.61 -0.68
CA GLU A 334 -11.90 -3.60 -0.80
C GLU A 334 -10.61 -3.21 -0.06
N ALA A 335 -10.65 -2.18 0.80
CA ALA A 335 -9.44 -1.70 1.45
C ALA A 335 -8.87 -2.72 2.45
N LEU A 336 -9.68 -3.61 3.02
CA LEU A 336 -9.22 -4.69 3.91
C LEU A 336 -10.02 -5.95 3.58
N LYS A 337 -9.36 -7.11 3.56
CA LYS A 337 -10.06 -8.41 3.54
C LYS A 337 -9.33 -9.35 4.47
N MET A 338 -9.91 -9.63 5.64
CA MET A 338 -9.40 -10.62 6.59
C MET A 338 -10.51 -11.61 6.96
N PHE A 339 -10.18 -12.89 7.06
CA PHE A 339 -11.11 -13.90 7.57
C PHE A 339 -10.46 -14.67 8.71
N PHE A 340 -11.29 -15.22 9.59
CA PHE A 340 -10.83 -16.06 10.67
C PHE A 340 -10.70 -17.50 10.16
N ALA A 341 -9.48 -18.03 10.16
CA ALA A 341 -9.19 -19.42 9.88
C ALA A 341 -9.12 -20.17 11.20
N GLU A 342 -10.04 -21.11 11.42
CA GLU A 342 -10.00 -22.03 12.57
C GLU A 342 -9.00 -23.18 12.36
N ARG A 343 -8.60 -23.41 11.11
CA ARG A 343 -7.79 -24.54 10.67
C ARG A 343 -6.67 -24.03 9.79
N ILE A 344 -5.44 -24.42 10.10
CA ILE A 344 -4.25 -24.04 9.35
C ILE A 344 -3.35 -25.25 9.12
N VAL A 345 -2.51 -25.15 8.11
CA VAL A 345 -1.42 -26.08 7.85
C VAL A 345 -0.11 -25.32 7.93
N VAL A 346 0.83 -25.80 8.75
CA VAL A 346 2.12 -25.19 8.97
C VAL A 346 3.20 -26.11 8.44
N MET A 347 4.10 -25.57 7.62
CA MET A 347 5.27 -26.29 7.13
C MET A 347 6.54 -25.58 7.58
N GLU A 348 7.40 -26.30 8.30
CA GLU A 348 8.67 -25.77 8.81
C GLU A 348 9.72 -26.88 8.91
N ARG A 349 10.92 -26.67 8.34
CA ARG A 349 12.08 -27.59 8.45
C ARG A 349 11.75 -29.06 8.11
N GLY A 350 10.95 -29.28 7.06
CA GLY A 350 10.54 -30.61 6.61
C GLY A 350 9.44 -31.28 7.43
N ARG A 351 8.88 -30.57 8.42
CA ARG A 351 7.71 -30.99 9.20
C ARG A 351 6.45 -30.30 8.70
N LEU A 352 5.35 -31.04 8.70
CA LEU A 352 4.01 -30.59 8.36
C LEU A 352 3.12 -30.75 9.60
N GLN A 353 2.47 -29.67 10.03
CA GLN A 353 1.51 -29.68 11.12
C GLN A 353 0.16 -29.19 10.64
N LEU A 354 -0.90 -29.94 10.92
CA LEU A 354 -2.28 -29.52 10.74
C LEU A 354 -2.79 -29.12 12.10
N VAL A 355 -3.25 -27.88 12.22
CA VAL A 355 -3.60 -27.24 13.48
C VAL A 355 -5.03 -26.76 13.38
N ALA A 356 -5.90 -27.28 14.25
CA ALA A 356 -7.32 -26.94 14.28
C ALA A 356 -7.71 -26.46 15.68
N LEU A 357 -8.35 -25.31 15.75
CA LEU A 357 -8.93 -24.75 16.96
C LEU A 357 -10.26 -25.47 17.26
N VAL A 358 -10.44 -25.93 18.49
CA VAL A 358 -11.67 -26.61 18.94
C VAL A 358 -12.14 -26.06 20.26
N SER A 359 -13.45 -25.97 20.46
CA SER A 359 -14.00 -25.85 21.82
C SER A 359 -13.75 -27.19 22.53
N ARG A 360 -13.57 -27.20 23.86
CA ARG A 360 -13.39 -28.43 24.69
C ARG A 360 -14.65 -29.32 24.72
N ASN A 361 -15.18 -29.70 23.57
CA ASN A 361 -16.23 -30.70 23.40
C ASN A 361 -15.75 -31.81 22.44
N ASP A 362 -16.19 -33.04 22.72
CA ASP A 362 -15.71 -34.24 22.02
C ASP A 362 -16.10 -34.26 20.53
N ARG A 363 -17.19 -33.57 20.17
CA ARG A 363 -17.70 -33.53 18.80
C ARG A 363 -16.78 -32.70 17.90
N GLU A 364 -16.51 -31.45 18.28
CA GLU A 364 -15.59 -30.56 17.54
C GLU A 364 -14.19 -31.12 17.49
N THR A 365 -13.73 -31.75 18.59
CA THR A 365 -12.44 -32.46 18.60
C THR A 365 -12.40 -33.56 17.56
N ARG A 366 -13.46 -34.36 17.42
CA ARG A 366 -13.54 -35.42 16.40
C ARG A 366 -13.60 -34.84 14.99
N GLU A 367 -14.43 -33.82 14.77
CA GLU A 367 -14.53 -33.13 13.47
C GLU A 367 -13.19 -32.51 13.04
N ALA A 368 -12.41 -31.97 13.97
CA ALA A 368 -11.07 -31.46 13.72
C ALA A 368 -10.06 -32.57 13.37
N ILE A 369 -10.14 -33.72 14.04
CA ILE A 369 -9.31 -34.89 13.71
C ILE A 369 -9.67 -35.42 12.31
N ASP A 370 -10.95 -35.58 12.02
CA ASP A 370 -11.44 -36.04 10.72
C ASP A 370 -11.00 -35.09 9.60
N TRP A 371 -11.03 -33.77 9.86
CA TRP A 371 -10.49 -32.77 8.93
C TRP A 371 -8.99 -32.95 8.72
N CYS A 372 -8.20 -33.10 9.79
CA CYS A 372 -6.76 -33.30 9.68
C CYS A 372 -6.43 -34.55 8.84
N ASP A 373 -7.13 -35.66 9.07
CA ASP A 373 -6.91 -36.91 8.33
C ASP A 373 -7.28 -36.76 6.84
N ALA A 374 -8.41 -36.09 6.56
CA ALA A 374 -8.83 -35.82 5.18
C ALA A 374 -7.88 -34.86 4.45
N ALA A 375 -7.45 -33.78 5.09
CA ALA A 375 -6.50 -32.81 4.55
C ALA A 375 -5.13 -33.47 4.31
N MET A 376 -4.67 -34.33 5.21
CA MET A 376 -3.44 -35.12 4.99
C MET A 376 -3.55 -36.04 3.77
N ALA A 377 -4.68 -36.73 3.59
CA ALA A 377 -4.90 -37.57 2.41
C ALA A 377 -4.91 -36.74 1.10
N GLN A 378 -5.52 -35.55 1.13
CA GLN A 378 -5.50 -34.62 -0.01
C GLN A 378 -4.08 -34.14 -0.33
N ILE A 379 -3.30 -33.78 0.68
CA ILE A 379 -1.90 -33.33 0.53
C ILE A 379 -1.02 -34.44 -0.04
N GLN A 380 -1.21 -35.69 0.40
CA GLN A 380 -0.47 -36.84 -0.12
C GLN A 380 -0.82 -37.17 -1.58
N ALA A 381 -2.07 -36.91 -1.99
CA ALA A 381 -2.55 -37.12 -3.35
C ALA A 381 -2.36 -35.88 -4.25
N ALA A 382 -1.83 -34.77 -3.72
CA ALA A 382 -1.76 -33.49 -4.40
C ALA A 382 -0.85 -33.58 -5.63
N PRO A 383 -1.37 -33.33 -6.86
CA PRO A 383 -0.50 -33.12 -7.98
C PRO A 383 0.28 -31.80 -7.79
N PRO A 384 1.52 -31.71 -8.30
CA PRO A 384 2.19 -30.42 -8.37
C PRO A 384 1.33 -29.43 -9.15
N VAL A 385 1.22 -28.19 -8.66
CA VAL A 385 0.65 -27.07 -9.43
C VAL A 385 1.32 -27.00 -10.82
N GLY A 386 0.62 -26.47 -11.83
CA GLY A 386 1.14 -26.37 -13.19
C GLY A 386 2.19 -25.27 -13.38
N THR A 387 2.63 -25.10 -14.63
CA THR A 387 3.44 -23.95 -15.05
C THR A 387 2.53 -22.77 -15.38
N PHE A 388 2.86 -21.57 -14.88
CA PHE A 388 2.11 -20.37 -15.22
C PHE A 388 2.22 -20.05 -16.71
N ASP A 389 1.07 -19.85 -17.36
CA ASP A 389 0.97 -19.38 -18.75
C ASP A 389 0.97 -17.84 -18.78
N PRO A 390 2.08 -17.20 -19.23
CA PRO A 390 2.15 -15.75 -19.28
C PRO A 390 1.20 -15.11 -20.31
N SER A 391 0.70 -15.90 -21.28
CA SER A 391 -0.19 -15.39 -22.33
C SER A 391 -1.60 -15.03 -21.84
N ALA A 392 -1.98 -15.50 -20.65
CA ALA A 392 -3.20 -15.09 -19.96
C ALA A 392 -3.15 -13.62 -19.50
N VAL A 393 -1.97 -13.00 -19.46
CA VAL A 393 -1.81 -11.58 -19.14
C VAL A 393 -1.65 -10.80 -20.44
N GLY A 394 -2.62 -9.93 -20.71
CA GLY A 394 -2.58 -9.03 -21.85
C GLY A 394 -1.42 -8.05 -21.77
N ARG A 395 -1.36 -7.11 -22.72
CA ARG A 395 -0.22 -6.19 -22.81
C ARG A 395 -0.14 -5.24 -21.62
N LEU A 396 1.03 -5.19 -20.99
CA LEU A 396 1.34 -4.22 -19.95
C LEU A 396 1.31 -2.77 -20.45
N ARG A 397 0.81 -1.88 -19.59
CA ARG A 397 0.89 -0.43 -19.72
C ARG A 397 1.38 0.16 -18.41
N VAL A 398 2.08 1.28 -18.46
CA VAL A 398 2.39 2.06 -17.25
C VAL A 398 1.27 3.08 -17.09
N ARG A 399 0.73 3.22 -15.87
CA ARG A 399 -0.36 4.14 -15.59
C ARG A 399 0.05 5.61 -15.79
N GLU A 400 1.27 5.96 -15.38
CA GLU A 400 1.82 7.29 -15.59
C GLU A 400 2.92 7.31 -16.65
N SER A 401 2.81 8.26 -17.59
CA SER A 401 3.91 8.54 -18.52
C SER A 401 5.16 8.96 -17.77
N ARG A 402 6.33 8.59 -18.30
CA ARG A 402 7.64 9.05 -17.81
C ARG A 402 7.67 10.55 -17.56
N ARG A 403 7.15 11.33 -18.51
CA ARG A 403 7.09 12.79 -18.41
C ARG A 403 6.28 13.27 -17.20
N LYS A 404 5.11 12.69 -16.94
CA LYS A 404 4.29 13.03 -15.76
C LYS A 404 5.07 12.69 -14.48
N TYR A 405 5.65 11.49 -14.41
CA TYR A 405 6.41 11.05 -13.25
C TYR A 405 7.59 11.97 -12.94
N LEU A 406 8.39 12.36 -13.95
CA LEU A 406 9.51 13.29 -13.75
C LEU A 406 9.04 14.70 -13.33
N HIS A 407 7.89 15.14 -13.82
CA HIS A 407 7.29 16.41 -13.39
C HIS A 407 6.88 16.35 -11.91
N SER A 408 6.22 15.27 -11.48
CA SER A 408 5.86 15.06 -10.08
C SER A 408 7.09 15.04 -9.17
N ILE A 409 8.21 14.47 -9.62
CA ILE A 409 9.49 14.54 -8.87
C ILE A 409 9.94 15.99 -8.68
N ALA A 410 9.91 16.82 -9.74
CA ALA A 410 10.32 18.21 -9.64
C ALA A 410 9.42 19.00 -8.68
N GLU A 411 8.11 18.72 -8.70
CA GLU A 411 7.13 19.32 -7.79
C GLU A 411 7.38 18.90 -6.33
N ILE A 412 7.66 17.61 -6.08
CA ILE A 412 8.05 17.13 -4.74
C ILE A 412 9.32 17.83 -4.26
N GLN A 413 10.33 17.98 -5.12
CA GLN A 413 11.58 18.65 -4.73
C GLN A 413 11.37 20.12 -4.36
N GLU A 414 10.44 20.80 -5.03
CA GLU A 414 10.04 22.16 -4.66
C GLU A 414 9.28 22.20 -3.33
N LEU A 415 8.36 21.25 -3.09
CA LEU A 415 7.69 21.13 -1.78
C LEU A 415 8.68 20.86 -0.64
N ILE A 416 9.71 20.04 -0.89
CA ILE A 416 10.80 19.79 0.08
C ILE A 416 11.61 21.07 0.30
N SER A 417 11.93 21.84 -0.75
CA SER A 417 12.69 23.09 -0.64
C SER A 417 11.97 24.14 0.20
N GLN A 418 10.63 24.13 0.16
CA GLN A 418 9.74 24.98 0.95
C GLN A 418 9.52 24.47 2.39
N GLY A 419 10.03 23.28 2.73
CA GLY A 419 9.86 22.67 4.04
C GLY A 419 8.46 22.07 4.28
N ALA A 420 7.69 21.80 3.23
CA ALA A 420 6.36 21.18 3.36
C ALA A 420 6.45 19.69 3.71
N THR A 421 7.54 19.03 3.32
CA THR A 421 7.84 17.62 3.60
C THR A 421 9.36 17.37 3.50
N TYR A 422 9.85 16.22 3.96
CA TYR A 422 11.25 15.80 3.89
C TYR A 422 11.50 14.70 2.86
N GLU A 423 10.53 13.78 2.73
CA GLU A 423 10.57 12.62 1.84
C GLU A 423 9.15 12.28 1.39
N VAL A 424 9.01 11.91 0.11
CA VAL A 424 7.76 11.40 -0.47
C VAL A 424 8.04 10.11 -1.24
N CYS A 425 7.39 9.01 -0.90
CA CYS A 425 7.42 7.79 -1.69
C CYS A 425 6.43 7.91 -2.86
N LEU A 426 6.91 8.41 -4.00
CA LEU A 426 6.12 8.52 -5.22
C LEU A 426 6.06 7.14 -5.92
N THR A 427 4.87 6.78 -6.40
CA THR A 427 4.63 5.48 -7.04
C THR A 427 3.83 5.63 -8.34
N THR A 428 3.86 4.59 -9.16
CA THR A 428 2.99 4.38 -10.32
C THR A 428 2.62 2.89 -10.39
N GLN A 429 1.87 2.47 -11.40
CA GLN A 429 1.44 1.08 -11.57
C GLN A 429 1.69 0.59 -12.99
N LEU A 430 2.09 -0.68 -13.12
CA LEU A 430 1.97 -1.43 -14.37
C LEU A 430 0.67 -2.22 -14.36
N GLU A 431 -0.04 -2.21 -15.49
CA GLU A 431 -1.35 -2.82 -15.61
C GLU A 431 -1.54 -3.60 -16.90
N ALA A 432 -2.29 -4.69 -16.82
CA ALA A 432 -2.72 -5.45 -17.98
C ALA A 432 -4.12 -6.05 -17.74
N PRO A 433 -4.95 -6.18 -18.79
CA PRO A 433 -6.12 -7.03 -18.71
C PRO A 433 -5.70 -8.51 -18.57
N ILE A 434 -6.53 -9.31 -17.93
CA ILE A 434 -6.41 -10.76 -17.89
C ILE A 434 -7.33 -11.36 -18.95
N ASP A 435 -6.73 -12.12 -19.86
CA ASP A 435 -7.43 -12.89 -20.89
C ASP A 435 -7.69 -14.31 -20.35
N GLY A 436 -8.95 -14.61 -20.02
CA GLY A 436 -9.34 -15.91 -19.46
C GLY A 436 -9.15 -16.01 -17.94
N ALA A 437 -8.76 -17.18 -17.42
CA ALA A 437 -8.59 -17.41 -16.00
C ALA A 437 -7.14 -17.19 -15.57
N PHE A 438 -6.92 -16.44 -14.48
CA PHE A 438 -5.60 -16.26 -13.89
C PHE A 438 -5.28 -17.40 -12.92
N ASP A 439 -4.26 -18.20 -13.23
CA ASP A 439 -3.76 -19.27 -12.34
C ASP A 439 -2.82 -18.68 -11.27
N ALA A 440 -3.42 -18.19 -10.18
CA ALA A 440 -2.68 -17.56 -9.08
C ALA A 440 -1.67 -18.51 -8.38
N PRO A 441 -1.98 -19.79 -8.09
CA PRO A 441 -0.99 -20.74 -7.58
C PRO A 441 0.22 -20.91 -8.51
N ALA A 442 0.00 -21.06 -9.82
CA ALA A 442 1.11 -21.20 -10.76
C ALA A 442 1.92 -19.90 -10.87
N ALA A 443 1.23 -18.75 -10.89
CA ALA A 443 1.87 -17.43 -10.89
C ALA A 443 2.73 -17.22 -9.63
N TYR A 444 2.23 -17.62 -8.47
CA TYR A 444 2.97 -17.60 -7.21
C TYR A 444 4.24 -18.42 -7.31
N ARG A 445 4.13 -19.69 -7.71
CA ARG A 445 5.31 -20.55 -7.82
C ARG A 445 6.37 -19.90 -8.71
N ARG A 446 5.97 -19.47 -9.91
CA ARG A 446 6.87 -18.80 -10.86
C ARG A 446 7.50 -17.53 -10.29
N LEU A 447 6.71 -16.67 -9.62
CA LEU A 447 7.22 -15.43 -9.01
C LEU A 447 8.27 -15.74 -7.92
N THR A 448 8.04 -16.75 -7.10
CA THR A 448 8.95 -17.13 -6.02
C THR A 448 10.25 -17.75 -6.52
N GLU A 449 10.25 -18.40 -7.68
CA GLU A 449 11.45 -18.93 -8.35
C GLU A 449 12.30 -17.81 -8.97
N ILE A 450 11.68 -16.86 -9.66
CA ILE A 450 12.39 -15.78 -10.37
C ILE A 450 12.88 -14.67 -9.42
N ALA A 451 12.12 -14.40 -8.35
CA ALA A 451 12.37 -13.30 -7.43
C ALA A 451 12.16 -13.75 -5.97
N PRO A 452 12.99 -14.67 -5.42
CA PRO A 452 12.88 -15.12 -4.05
C PRO A 452 13.06 -13.96 -3.07
N ALA A 453 12.24 -13.94 -2.02
CA ALA A 453 12.26 -12.94 -0.96
C ALA A 453 11.97 -13.59 0.41
N PRO A 454 12.40 -12.98 1.53
CA PRO A 454 12.17 -13.50 2.88
C PRO A 454 10.68 -13.61 3.26
N MET A 455 9.82 -12.81 2.63
CA MET A 455 8.38 -12.84 2.81
C MET A 455 7.68 -13.08 1.48
N ARG A 456 6.82 -14.09 1.43
CA ARG A 456 6.05 -14.43 0.23
C ARG A 456 4.61 -14.68 0.63
N SER A 457 3.67 -14.30 -0.23
CA SER A 457 2.26 -14.50 0.07
C SER A 457 1.47 -14.79 -1.20
N LEU A 458 0.55 -15.74 -1.09
CA LEU A 458 -0.50 -16.00 -2.06
C LEU A 458 -1.84 -15.85 -1.32
N LEU A 459 -2.68 -14.95 -1.78
CA LEU A 459 -4.05 -14.82 -1.30
C LEU A 459 -4.99 -15.00 -2.48
N VAL A 460 -6.03 -15.82 -2.31
CA VAL A 460 -7.09 -16.03 -3.29
C VAL A 460 -8.40 -15.99 -2.54
N LEU A 461 -9.10 -14.86 -2.62
CA LEU A 461 -10.41 -14.63 -1.99
C LEU A 461 -11.39 -14.12 -3.04
N GLY A 462 -12.20 -15.03 -3.59
CA GLY A 462 -13.12 -14.70 -4.68
C GLY A 462 -12.36 -14.28 -5.94
N ASP A 463 -12.61 -13.05 -6.39
CA ASP A 463 -11.97 -12.44 -7.56
C ASP A 463 -10.68 -11.67 -7.23
N THR A 464 -10.32 -11.56 -5.94
CA THR A 464 -9.12 -10.86 -5.47
C THR A 464 -7.99 -11.84 -5.27
N HIS A 465 -6.97 -11.77 -6.13
CA HIS A 465 -5.76 -12.59 -6.03
C HIS A 465 -4.56 -11.70 -5.75
N VAL A 466 -3.76 -12.05 -4.75
CA VAL A 466 -2.53 -11.33 -4.39
C VAL A 466 -1.37 -12.30 -4.46
N VAL A 467 -0.40 -12.00 -5.32
CA VAL A 467 0.79 -12.82 -5.54
C VAL A 467 2.01 -11.97 -5.21
N SER A 468 2.60 -12.20 -4.04
CA SER A 468 3.59 -11.31 -3.42
C SER A 468 4.93 -12.01 -3.16
N SER A 469 6.03 -11.31 -3.45
CA SER A 469 7.38 -11.70 -3.04
C SER A 469 8.11 -10.49 -2.44
N SER A 470 7.70 -10.14 -1.22
CA SER A 470 8.10 -8.93 -0.54
C SER A 470 9.45 -9.08 0.19
N PRO A 471 10.37 -8.11 0.04
CA PRO A 471 11.59 -8.09 0.83
C PRO A 471 11.40 -7.45 2.21
N GLU A 472 10.29 -6.77 2.48
CA GLU A 472 10.16 -5.86 3.63
C GLU A 472 9.05 -6.30 4.61
N ARG A 473 9.45 -6.44 5.88
CA ARG A 473 8.55 -6.76 6.98
C ARG A 473 7.97 -5.47 7.51
N PHE A 474 6.65 -5.36 7.50
CA PHE A 474 5.94 -4.21 8.04
C PHE A 474 5.95 -4.24 9.56
N LEU A 475 5.32 -5.26 10.15
CA LEU A 475 5.19 -5.43 11.58
C LEU A 475 5.29 -6.91 11.94
N LYS A 476 6.05 -7.21 12.99
CA LYS A 476 6.03 -8.51 13.67
C LYS A 476 5.84 -8.28 15.14
N MET A 477 4.78 -8.87 15.70
CA MET A 477 4.48 -8.86 17.13
C MET A 477 4.59 -10.28 17.66
N SER A 478 5.43 -10.48 18.66
CA SER A 478 5.53 -11.75 19.36
C SER A 478 5.88 -11.56 20.82
N GLN A 479 5.18 -12.27 21.70
CA GLN A 479 5.43 -12.23 23.15
C GLN A 479 5.41 -10.79 23.72
N GLY A 480 4.47 -9.97 23.26
CA GLY A 480 4.35 -8.57 23.68
C GLY A 480 5.44 -7.63 23.14
N VAL A 481 6.31 -8.07 22.23
CA VAL A 481 7.30 -7.23 21.55
C VAL A 481 6.89 -7.04 20.10
N VAL A 482 6.77 -5.77 19.68
CA VAL A 482 6.56 -5.41 18.27
C VAL A 482 7.89 -4.97 17.65
N SER A 483 8.09 -5.30 16.38
CA SER A 483 9.22 -4.87 15.57
C SER A 483 8.81 -4.54 14.14
N SER A 484 9.56 -3.66 13.50
CA SER A 484 9.43 -3.29 12.08
C SER A 484 10.82 -3.22 11.44
N GLU A 485 10.94 -3.64 10.17
CA GLU A 485 12.22 -3.76 9.48
C GLU A 485 12.27 -2.94 8.16
N PRO A 486 12.26 -1.59 8.23
CA PRO A 486 12.26 -0.76 7.03
C PRO A 486 13.53 -0.91 6.19
N ILE A 487 13.36 -0.93 4.87
CA ILE A 487 14.43 -1.09 3.88
C ILE A 487 14.53 0.16 2.99
N LYS A 488 15.73 0.75 2.84
CA LYS A 488 15.98 1.87 1.92
C LYS A 488 17.34 1.76 1.25
N GLY A 489 17.38 1.70 -0.07
CA GLY A 489 18.59 1.40 -0.81
C GLY A 489 18.77 -0.09 -1.08
N THR A 490 19.07 -0.41 -2.33
CA THR A 490 19.27 -1.79 -2.80
C THR A 490 20.32 -1.79 -3.90
N ARG A 491 21.19 -2.81 -3.91
CA ARG A 491 22.13 -3.08 -5.01
C ARG A 491 21.98 -4.53 -5.46
N ALA A 492 21.99 -4.77 -6.76
CA ALA A 492 21.95 -6.12 -7.29
C ALA A 492 23.25 -6.88 -6.97
N ARG A 493 23.18 -8.20 -6.79
CA ARG A 493 24.38 -9.04 -6.66
C ARG A 493 25.15 -9.07 -7.97
N CYS A 494 26.47 -9.14 -7.87
CA CYS A 494 27.37 -9.33 -8.99
C CYS A 494 28.11 -10.67 -8.85
N GLN A 495 28.31 -11.38 -9.97
CA GLN A 495 29.16 -12.58 -9.98
C GLN A 495 30.65 -12.24 -9.81
N ASP A 496 31.05 -11.03 -10.18
CA ASP A 496 32.39 -10.51 -9.95
C ASP A 496 32.51 -10.08 -8.48
N GLU A 497 33.25 -10.86 -7.69
CA GLU A 497 33.38 -10.67 -6.23
C GLU A 497 33.85 -9.26 -5.85
N LYS A 498 34.74 -8.66 -6.66
CA LYS A 498 35.25 -7.32 -6.38
C LYS A 498 34.14 -6.28 -6.59
N LYS A 499 33.40 -6.39 -7.71
CA LYS A 499 32.27 -5.49 -7.98
C LYS A 499 31.13 -5.69 -6.97
N ASP A 500 30.86 -6.92 -6.55
CA ASP A 500 29.86 -7.24 -5.51
C ASP A 500 30.26 -6.56 -4.19
N ALA A 501 31.53 -6.67 -3.80
CA ALA A 501 32.07 -6.00 -2.61
C ALA A 501 32.03 -4.47 -2.72
N ASP A 502 32.36 -3.91 -3.88
CA ASP A 502 32.28 -2.46 -4.14
C ASP A 502 30.83 -1.96 -4.06
N MET A 503 29.87 -2.70 -4.64
CA MET A 503 28.43 -2.39 -4.54
C MET A 503 27.91 -2.47 -3.10
N ARG A 504 28.37 -3.47 -2.33
CA ARG A 504 28.06 -3.60 -0.91
C ARG A 504 28.62 -2.41 -0.11
N HIS A 505 29.85 -1.99 -0.40
CA HIS A 505 30.48 -0.84 0.24
C HIS A 505 29.81 0.49 -0.12
N ASP A 506 29.44 0.67 -1.39
CA ASP A 506 28.63 1.80 -1.85
C ASP A 506 27.32 1.86 -1.07
N LEU A 507 26.55 0.78 -1.01
CA LEU A 507 25.29 0.75 -0.25
C LEU A 507 25.48 1.09 1.24
N ALA A 508 26.56 0.63 1.87
CA ALA A 508 26.85 0.91 3.27
C ALA A 508 27.21 2.39 3.55
N THR A 509 27.74 3.10 2.55
CA THR A 509 28.31 4.45 2.69
C THR A 509 27.55 5.53 1.92
N ASN A 510 26.60 5.13 1.07
CA ASN A 510 25.82 6.04 0.24
C ASN A 510 24.98 6.98 1.13
N LYS A 511 25.21 8.29 0.97
CA LYS A 511 24.59 9.32 1.81
C LYS A 511 23.08 9.44 1.58
N LYS A 512 22.61 9.22 0.35
CA LYS A 512 21.17 9.25 0.01
C LYS A 512 20.47 8.08 0.71
N ASP A 513 20.91 6.85 0.45
CA ASP A 513 20.28 5.64 0.98
C ASP A 513 20.20 5.66 2.52
N ARG A 514 21.28 6.11 3.19
CA ARG A 514 21.31 6.26 4.65
C ARG A 514 20.39 7.35 5.18
N ALA A 515 20.27 8.48 4.47
CA ALA A 515 19.39 9.57 4.88
C ALA A 515 17.92 9.15 4.78
N GLU A 516 17.53 8.49 3.69
CA GLU A 516 16.19 7.91 3.52
C GLU A 516 15.88 6.90 4.63
N ASN A 517 16.81 5.98 4.89
CA ASN A 517 16.61 4.98 5.92
C ASN A 517 16.46 5.60 7.31
N LEU A 518 17.29 6.59 7.65
CA LEU A 518 17.23 7.28 8.93
C LEU A 518 15.88 7.97 9.17
N MET A 519 15.37 8.69 8.16
CA MET A 519 14.07 9.37 8.27
C MET A 519 12.93 8.38 8.53
N ILE A 520 12.94 7.22 7.85
CA ILE A 520 11.93 6.18 8.10
C ILE A 520 12.12 5.52 9.45
N VAL A 521 13.35 5.28 9.91
CA VAL A 521 13.61 4.76 11.26
C VAL A 521 13.03 5.70 12.32
N ASP A 522 13.25 7.01 12.19
CA ASP A 522 12.69 7.98 13.13
C ASP A 522 11.16 8.04 13.09
N LEU A 523 10.57 7.90 11.89
CA LEU A 523 9.12 7.80 11.74
C LEU A 523 8.56 6.55 12.43
N VAL A 524 9.15 5.38 12.19
CA VAL A 524 8.73 4.12 12.81
C VAL A 524 8.91 4.15 14.33
N ARG A 525 9.98 4.78 14.84
CA ARG A 525 10.16 5.00 16.28
C ARG A 525 9.01 5.83 16.86
N ASN A 526 8.61 6.90 16.17
CA ASN A 526 7.48 7.72 16.57
C ASN A 526 6.19 6.89 16.57
N ASP A 527 5.92 6.17 15.48
CA ASP A 527 4.73 5.32 15.33
C ASP A 527 4.60 4.31 16.47
N LEU A 528 5.65 3.54 16.75
CA LEU A 528 5.64 2.53 17.80
C LEU A 528 5.54 3.14 19.21
N ALA A 529 6.05 4.36 19.42
CA ALA A 529 5.96 5.02 20.72
C ALA A 529 4.51 5.31 21.15
N HIS A 530 3.57 5.40 20.19
CA HIS A 530 2.15 5.58 20.51
C HIS A 530 1.52 4.36 21.17
N VAL A 531 2.05 3.14 21.00
CA VAL A 531 1.45 1.89 21.50
C VAL A 531 2.36 1.09 22.44
N CYS A 532 3.65 1.40 22.46
CA CYS A 532 4.63 0.77 23.33
C CYS A 532 4.72 1.42 24.72
N GLU A 533 5.28 0.69 25.68
CA GLU A 533 5.68 1.21 26.99
C GLU A 533 6.72 2.32 26.81
N TYR A 534 6.56 3.43 27.55
CA TYR A 534 7.49 4.55 27.48
C TYR A 534 8.93 4.10 27.80
N GLY A 535 9.87 4.49 26.94
CA GLY A 535 11.28 4.12 27.06
C GLY A 535 11.64 2.72 26.56
N SER A 536 10.68 1.91 26.10
CA SER A 536 10.95 0.58 25.55
C SER A 536 11.36 0.58 24.07
N VAL A 537 10.95 1.61 23.32
CA VAL A 537 11.23 1.72 21.87
C VAL A 537 12.72 1.96 21.62
N ARG A 538 13.35 1.10 20.83
CA ARG A 538 14.78 1.14 20.51
C ARG A 538 15.06 0.78 19.05
N VAL A 539 16.24 1.17 18.57
CA VAL A 539 16.77 0.78 17.26
C VAL A 539 17.79 -0.32 17.48
N ASP A 540 17.42 -1.56 17.14
CA ASP A 540 18.30 -2.73 17.31
C ASP A 540 19.41 -2.76 16.25
N GLU A 541 19.05 -2.42 15.02
CA GLU A 541 19.96 -2.35 13.86
C GLU A 541 19.69 -1.05 13.11
N LEU A 542 20.75 -0.27 12.81
CA LEU A 542 20.65 0.96 12.02
C LEU A 542 21.51 0.88 10.76
N CYS A 543 20.87 0.98 9.60
CA CYS A 543 21.47 0.99 8.28
C CYS A 543 22.46 -0.19 8.08
N GLN A 544 22.06 -1.40 8.43
CA GLN A 544 22.86 -2.61 8.28
C GLN A 544 22.70 -3.19 6.88
N VAL A 545 23.81 -3.51 6.21
CA VAL A 545 23.76 -4.15 4.89
C VAL A 545 23.57 -5.66 5.06
N LYS A 546 22.36 -6.14 4.76
CA LYS A 546 22.02 -7.56 4.67
C LYS A 546 22.20 -8.06 3.23
N THR A 547 22.84 -9.21 3.08
CA THR A 547 23.11 -9.82 1.77
C THR A 547 22.18 -11.00 1.54
N PHE A 548 21.40 -10.93 0.47
CA PHE A 548 20.53 -12.00 -0.01
C PHE A 548 21.08 -12.61 -1.31
N SER A 549 20.41 -13.64 -1.81
CA SER A 549 20.82 -14.36 -3.02
C SER A 549 20.89 -13.46 -4.26
N ARG A 550 20.00 -12.46 -4.38
CA ARG A 550 19.90 -11.58 -5.56
C ARG A 550 20.22 -10.11 -5.32
N ALA A 551 20.23 -9.64 -4.07
CA ALA A 551 20.54 -8.25 -3.76
C ALA A 551 21.24 -8.06 -2.40
N HIS A 552 21.95 -6.94 -2.27
CA HIS A 552 22.27 -6.32 -0.99
C HIS A 552 21.19 -5.29 -0.64
N GLN A 553 20.78 -5.23 0.63
CA GLN A 553 19.75 -4.31 1.11
C GLN A 553 20.21 -3.65 2.40
N LEU A 554 19.91 -2.36 2.54
CA LEU A 554 20.16 -1.61 3.76
C LEU A 554 18.90 -1.69 4.64
N VAL A 555 19.02 -2.40 5.76
CA VAL A 555 17.92 -2.75 6.66
C VAL A 555 18.17 -2.11 8.01
N SER A 556 17.11 -1.59 8.62
CA SER A 556 17.09 -1.21 10.03
C SER A 556 16.01 -1.99 10.75
N THR A 557 16.14 -2.12 12.07
CA THR A 557 15.15 -2.79 12.91
C THR A 557 14.83 -1.89 14.09
N VAL A 558 13.54 -1.56 14.22
CA VAL A 558 13.01 -0.82 15.36
C VAL A 558 12.09 -1.75 16.13
N SER A 559 12.24 -1.83 17.45
CA SER A 559 11.41 -2.66 18.31
C SER A 559 10.96 -1.93 19.56
N GLY A 560 9.89 -2.42 20.19
CA GLY A 560 9.37 -1.91 21.46
C GLY A 560 8.48 -2.92 22.17
N LYS A 561 8.28 -2.74 23.47
CA LYS A 561 7.38 -3.57 24.26
C LYS A 561 5.97 -2.97 24.21
N VAL A 562 5.02 -3.70 23.67
CA VAL A 562 3.61 -3.28 23.54
C VAL A 562 2.99 -3.16 24.94
N ARG A 563 2.20 -2.11 25.18
CA ARG A 563 1.49 -1.95 26.46
C ARG A 563 0.44 -3.05 26.62
N GLU A 564 0.21 -3.50 27.85
CA GLU A 564 -0.80 -4.53 28.15
C GLU A 564 -2.22 -4.16 27.67
N SER A 565 -2.53 -2.85 27.61
CA SER A 565 -3.81 -2.34 27.14
C SER A 565 -3.95 -2.22 25.62
N ALA A 566 -2.90 -2.52 24.84
CA ALA A 566 -2.87 -2.31 23.39
C ALA A 566 -2.99 -3.64 22.64
N THR A 567 -3.86 -3.69 21.64
CA THR A 567 -4.11 -4.85 20.79
C THR A 567 -3.24 -4.85 19.54
N PRO A 568 -3.10 -5.98 18.81
CA PRO A 568 -2.45 -5.99 17.50
C PRO A 568 -3.07 -5.00 16.49
N VAL A 569 -4.39 -4.76 16.57
CA VAL A 569 -5.07 -3.76 15.72
C VAL A 569 -4.63 -2.35 16.08
N ASP A 570 -4.47 -2.02 17.36
CA ASP A 570 -3.94 -0.71 17.79
C ASP A 570 -2.52 -0.49 17.26
N VAL A 571 -1.70 -1.54 17.27
CA VAL A 571 -0.34 -1.51 16.72
C VAL A 571 -0.36 -1.24 15.21
N ILE A 572 -1.25 -1.88 14.46
CA ILE A 572 -1.45 -1.59 13.03
C ILE A 572 -1.88 -0.14 12.86
N ARG A 573 -2.87 0.34 13.62
CA ARG A 573 -3.39 1.72 13.51
C ARG A 573 -2.32 2.78 13.73
N ALA A 574 -1.43 2.56 14.70
CA ALA A 574 -0.37 3.49 15.02
C ALA A 574 0.72 3.58 13.95
N ALA A 575 1.05 2.45 13.30
CA ALA A 575 2.15 2.38 12.35
C ALA A 575 1.73 2.49 10.88
N PHE A 576 0.48 2.22 10.54
CA PHE A 576 0.02 2.12 9.16
C PHE A 576 -0.50 3.47 8.60
N PRO A 577 -0.24 3.80 7.32
CA PRO A 577 0.54 3.02 6.35
C PRO A 577 2.04 3.01 6.65
N GLY A 578 2.72 1.98 6.14
CA GLY A 578 4.16 1.81 6.36
C GLY A 578 4.97 3.05 5.97
N GLY A 579 5.86 3.49 6.87
CA GLY A 579 6.66 4.70 6.68
C GLY A 579 7.45 4.72 5.37
N SER A 580 7.99 3.57 4.98
CA SER A 580 8.74 3.38 3.73
C SER A 580 7.92 3.65 2.46
N MET A 581 6.60 3.50 2.54
CA MET A 581 5.63 3.70 1.45
C MET A 581 4.82 4.99 1.61
N THR A 582 5.18 5.86 2.54
CA THR A 582 4.60 7.19 2.70
C THR A 582 5.69 8.23 2.56
N GLY A 583 6.36 8.55 3.67
CA GLY A 583 7.40 9.55 3.80
C GLY A 583 7.20 10.35 5.09
N ALA A 584 7.94 11.44 5.26
CA ALA A 584 7.99 12.18 6.52
C ALA A 584 7.85 13.70 6.30
N PRO A 585 6.99 14.41 7.06
CA PRO A 585 6.01 13.91 8.05
C PRO A 585 4.84 13.14 7.41
N LYS A 586 4.43 12.01 8.00
CA LYS A 586 3.51 11.01 7.40
C LYS A 586 2.22 11.61 6.85
N TYR A 587 1.42 12.27 7.68
CA TYR A 587 0.10 12.81 7.27
C TYR A 587 0.20 13.82 6.12
N ARG A 588 1.10 14.79 6.23
CA ARG A 588 1.30 15.80 5.18
C ARG A 588 1.80 15.17 3.88
N THR A 589 2.69 14.19 3.97
CA THR A 589 3.17 13.45 2.79
C THR A 589 2.05 12.63 2.14
N MET A 590 1.15 12.03 2.91
CA MET A 590 0.01 11.28 2.36
C MET A 590 -0.95 12.16 1.56
N GLU A 591 -1.20 13.41 2.00
CA GLU A 591 -1.98 14.40 1.22
C GLU A 591 -1.30 14.70 -0.13
N ILE A 592 0.01 14.93 -0.12
CA ILE A 592 0.80 15.19 -1.33
C ILE A 592 0.75 14.00 -2.29
N ILE A 593 0.89 12.77 -1.76
CA ILE A 593 0.78 11.53 -2.54
C ILE A 593 -0.58 11.44 -3.22
N ALA A 594 -1.67 11.67 -2.47
CA ALA A 594 -3.03 11.60 -3.00
C ALA A 594 -3.25 12.60 -4.15
N GLU A 595 -2.73 13.82 -4.02
CA GLU A 595 -2.81 14.85 -5.06
C GLU A 595 -2.01 14.49 -6.32
N LEU A 596 -0.76 14.04 -6.16
CA LEU A 596 0.15 13.79 -7.28
C LEU A 596 -0.20 12.51 -8.06
N GLU A 597 -0.50 11.41 -7.34
CA GLU A 597 -0.84 10.12 -7.96
C GLU A 597 -2.26 10.16 -8.53
N GLY A 598 -3.22 10.77 -7.80
CA GLY A 598 -4.59 10.94 -8.24
C GLY A 598 -5.41 9.64 -8.35
N HIS A 599 -4.95 8.56 -7.70
CA HIS A 599 -5.65 7.27 -7.61
C HIS A 599 -5.27 6.52 -6.32
N PRO A 600 -6.11 5.60 -5.82
CA PRO A 600 -5.75 4.76 -4.68
C PRO A 600 -4.64 3.75 -5.06
N ARG A 601 -3.88 3.30 -4.06
CA ARG A 601 -2.89 2.23 -4.17
C ARG A 601 -3.49 0.86 -3.89
N GLY A 602 -4.55 0.78 -3.07
CA GLY A 602 -5.29 -0.45 -2.80
C GLY A 602 -4.43 -1.46 -2.05
N VAL A 603 -4.43 -2.72 -2.51
CA VAL A 603 -3.59 -3.77 -1.90
C VAL A 603 -2.12 -3.40 -1.95
N TYR A 604 -1.63 -2.75 -3.02
CA TYR A 604 -0.23 -2.31 -3.12
C TYR A 604 0.11 -1.26 -2.07
N SER A 605 1.32 -1.31 -1.51
CA SER A 605 1.78 -0.46 -0.39
C SER A 605 1.05 -0.67 0.94
N GLY A 606 0.09 -1.59 0.99
CA GLY A 606 -0.49 -2.10 2.23
C GLY A 606 0.35 -3.19 2.89
N ALA A 607 -0.32 -4.13 3.54
CA ALA A 607 0.26 -5.23 4.28
C ALA A 607 -0.51 -6.54 4.10
N VAL A 608 0.18 -7.68 4.08
CA VAL A 608 -0.42 -9.02 3.99
C VAL A 608 0.20 -9.93 5.05
N GLY A 609 -0.62 -10.77 5.70
CA GLY A 609 -0.14 -11.62 6.77
C GLY A 609 -1.25 -12.16 7.66
N PHE A 610 -0.94 -12.32 8.94
CA PHE A 610 -1.86 -12.91 9.91
C PHE A 610 -1.76 -12.28 11.30
N ILE A 611 -2.83 -12.46 12.08
CA ILE A 611 -2.91 -12.19 13.53
C ILE A 611 -3.48 -13.45 14.18
N SER A 612 -2.69 -14.18 14.95
CA SER A 612 -3.13 -15.40 15.62
C SER A 612 -3.93 -15.11 16.89
N VAL A 613 -4.68 -16.11 17.35
CA VAL A 613 -5.54 -16.03 18.54
C VAL A 613 -4.81 -15.71 19.85
N ASP A 614 -3.49 -15.90 19.90
CA ASP A 614 -2.63 -15.53 21.04
C ASP A 614 -2.05 -14.11 20.92
N GLY A 615 -2.48 -13.35 19.92
CA GLY A 615 -2.04 -11.98 19.67
C GLY A 615 -0.69 -11.85 18.94
N ASN A 616 -0.05 -12.96 18.53
CA ASN A 616 1.11 -12.85 17.64
C ASN A 616 0.67 -12.38 16.24
N MET A 617 1.54 -11.65 15.56
CA MET A 617 1.27 -11.08 14.24
C MET A 617 2.56 -11.05 13.42
N ASP A 618 2.49 -11.34 12.12
CA ASP A 618 3.56 -11.06 11.15
C ASP A 618 2.92 -10.58 9.85
N LEU A 619 3.29 -9.36 9.44
CA LEU A 619 2.75 -8.64 8.28
C LEU A 619 3.91 -8.21 7.39
N ALA A 620 3.85 -8.57 6.11
CA ALA A 620 4.77 -8.11 5.08
C ALA A 620 4.18 -6.92 4.33
N MET A 621 5.01 -5.94 3.95
CA MET A 621 4.59 -4.89 3.03
C MET A 621 4.22 -5.49 1.68
N THR A 622 3.13 -5.06 1.06
CA THR A 622 2.71 -5.52 -0.28
C THR A 622 3.41 -4.73 -1.39
N ILE A 623 4.72 -4.94 -1.46
CA ILE A 623 5.60 -4.47 -2.52
C ILE A 623 6.16 -5.67 -3.29
N ARG A 624 6.48 -5.46 -4.56
CA ARG A 624 6.77 -6.55 -5.51
C ARG A 624 5.62 -7.56 -5.57
N THR A 625 4.41 -7.03 -5.67
CA THR A 625 3.16 -7.78 -5.55
C THR A 625 2.33 -7.58 -6.82
N ALA A 626 1.94 -8.67 -7.46
CA ALA A 626 0.93 -8.65 -8.51
C ALA A 626 -0.46 -8.84 -7.84
N VAL A 627 -1.38 -7.94 -8.15
CA VAL A 627 -2.74 -7.95 -7.64
C VAL A 627 -3.68 -8.13 -8.82
N VAL A 628 -4.55 -9.13 -8.78
CA VAL A 628 -5.59 -9.36 -9.79
C VAL A 628 -6.95 -9.12 -9.15
N GLN A 629 -7.69 -8.17 -9.70
CA GLN A 629 -9.07 -7.83 -9.32
C GLN A 629 -9.83 -7.47 -10.60
N GLU A 630 -11.10 -7.85 -10.72
CA GLU A 630 -11.95 -7.52 -11.87
C GLU A 630 -11.31 -7.84 -13.25
N GLN A 631 -10.62 -8.98 -13.38
CA GLN A 631 -9.88 -9.36 -14.60
C GLN A 631 -8.80 -8.36 -15.03
N ARG A 632 -8.23 -7.61 -14.08
CA ARG A 632 -7.09 -6.72 -14.31
C ARG A 632 -5.96 -7.08 -13.37
N LEU A 633 -4.77 -7.26 -13.93
CA LEU A 633 -3.53 -7.29 -13.17
C LEU A 633 -3.04 -5.87 -12.95
N SER A 634 -2.66 -5.56 -11.72
CA SER A 634 -1.93 -4.36 -11.34
C SER A 634 -0.66 -4.74 -10.56
N TYR A 635 0.38 -3.92 -10.70
CA TYR A 635 1.64 -4.07 -10.00
C TYR A 635 2.21 -2.68 -9.71
N GLY A 636 2.16 -2.27 -8.45
CA GLY A 636 2.70 -0.98 -8.03
C GLY A 636 4.22 -0.97 -7.95
N VAL A 637 4.80 0.16 -8.30
CA VAL A 637 6.24 0.38 -8.30
C VAL A 637 6.56 1.85 -8.05
N GLY A 638 7.59 2.12 -7.25
CA GLY A 638 7.89 3.47 -6.77
C GLY A 638 9.17 3.56 -5.98
N GLY A 639 9.49 4.76 -5.52
CA GLY A 639 10.70 5.07 -4.77
C GLY A 639 10.57 6.33 -3.93
N ALA A 640 11.48 6.49 -2.97
CA ALA A 640 11.56 7.70 -2.15
C ALA A 640 12.17 8.85 -2.96
N ILE A 641 11.50 9.99 -2.92
CA ILE A 641 11.97 11.24 -3.52
C ILE A 641 12.40 12.15 -2.39
N ILE A 642 13.67 12.54 -2.44
CA ILE A 642 14.29 13.50 -1.53
C ILE A 642 14.93 14.65 -2.33
N ALA A 643 15.40 15.68 -1.64
CA ALA A 643 16.08 16.82 -2.28
C ALA A 643 17.30 16.42 -3.15
N LEU A 644 17.92 15.26 -2.87
CA LEU A 644 19.08 14.73 -3.61
C LEU A 644 18.70 13.77 -4.75
N SER A 645 17.41 13.46 -4.95
CA SER A 645 16.97 12.51 -5.98
C SER A 645 17.26 13.03 -7.40
N ASN A 646 17.65 12.13 -8.29
CA ASN A 646 17.82 12.41 -9.71
C ASN A 646 16.65 11.80 -10.49
N ALA A 647 15.84 12.65 -11.12
CA ALA A 647 14.60 12.23 -11.75
C ALA A 647 14.76 11.08 -12.77
N ASP A 648 15.81 11.14 -13.61
CA ASP A 648 16.07 10.08 -14.59
C ASP A 648 16.45 8.76 -13.90
N ALA A 649 17.28 8.80 -12.85
CA ALA A 649 17.67 7.63 -12.08
C ALA A 649 16.48 7.00 -11.33
N GLU A 650 15.57 7.81 -10.77
CA GLU A 650 14.36 7.29 -10.13
C GLU A 650 13.47 6.55 -11.13
N TRP A 651 13.37 7.03 -12.38
CA TRP A 651 12.64 6.33 -13.43
C TRP A 651 13.34 5.01 -13.84
N GLU A 652 14.66 4.99 -13.91
CA GLU A 652 15.42 3.74 -14.14
C GLU A 652 15.20 2.73 -13.00
N GLU A 653 15.04 3.23 -11.76
CA GLU A 653 14.68 2.41 -10.62
C GLU A 653 13.27 1.82 -10.75
N ILE A 654 12.28 2.55 -11.29
CA ILE A 654 10.96 2.02 -11.62
C ILE A 654 11.07 0.83 -12.58
N VAL A 655 11.84 0.97 -13.66
CA VAL A 655 12.06 -0.12 -14.63
C VAL A 655 12.71 -1.32 -13.96
N THR A 656 13.73 -1.08 -13.13
CA THR A 656 14.49 -2.13 -12.42
C THR A 656 13.61 -2.88 -11.41
N LYS A 657 12.82 -2.16 -10.61
CA LYS A 657 11.90 -2.74 -9.62
C LYS A 657 10.73 -3.49 -10.25
N SER A 658 10.41 -3.22 -11.52
CA SER A 658 9.40 -3.93 -12.29
C SER A 658 9.87 -5.28 -12.83
N ALA A 659 11.18 -5.57 -12.81
CA ALA A 659 11.76 -6.80 -13.37
C ALA A 659 11.10 -8.12 -12.93
N PRO A 660 10.67 -8.30 -11.65
CA PRO A 660 9.94 -9.50 -11.25
C PRO A 660 8.62 -9.69 -12.01
N LEU A 661 7.82 -8.63 -12.18
CA LEU A 661 6.57 -8.69 -12.95
C LEU A 661 6.87 -9.00 -14.42
N LEU A 662 7.80 -8.27 -15.02
CA LEU A 662 8.18 -8.44 -16.43
C LEU A 662 8.59 -9.89 -16.73
N SER A 663 9.32 -10.51 -15.80
CA SER A 663 9.76 -11.91 -15.89
C SER A 663 8.61 -12.91 -15.63
N LEU A 664 7.68 -12.58 -14.73
CA LEU A 664 6.47 -13.36 -14.47
C LEU A 664 5.60 -13.45 -15.74
N VAL A 665 5.35 -12.31 -16.40
CA VAL A 665 4.46 -12.22 -17.56
C VAL A 665 5.19 -12.32 -18.91
N ALA A 666 6.50 -12.52 -18.90
CA ALA A 666 7.35 -12.64 -20.09
C ALA A 666 7.22 -11.47 -21.09
N GLN A 667 7.08 -10.25 -20.58
CA GLN A 667 7.03 -9.00 -21.36
C GLN A 667 8.15 -8.07 -20.91
N GLY A 668 8.60 -7.15 -21.75
CA GLY A 668 9.49 -6.07 -21.31
C GLY A 668 8.74 -4.83 -20.84
N PHE A 669 9.47 -3.83 -20.35
CA PHE A 669 8.86 -2.63 -19.76
C PHE A 669 8.13 -1.79 -20.84
N PRO A 670 6.90 -1.29 -20.60
CA PRO A 670 6.18 -0.49 -21.59
C PRO A 670 6.79 0.91 -21.68
N HIS A 671 7.27 1.28 -22.87
CA HIS A 671 7.77 2.63 -23.13
C HIS A 671 6.73 3.42 -23.92
N GLU A 672 5.89 4.23 -23.27
CA GLU A 672 4.85 5.04 -23.95
C GLU A 672 5.40 6.00 -25.01
N GLU A 673 6.62 6.49 -24.78
CA GLU A 673 7.33 7.37 -25.69
C GLU A 673 7.95 6.64 -26.89
N LEU A 674 7.89 5.31 -26.94
CA LEU A 674 8.44 4.47 -28.00
C LEU A 674 7.33 3.56 -28.51
N LEU A 675 6.75 3.86 -29.67
CA LEU A 675 5.65 3.07 -30.22
C LEU A 675 6.15 2.21 -31.39
N GLU A 676 5.97 0.90 -31.31
CA GLU A 676 6.17 -0.05 -32.39
C GLU A 676 4.88 -0.23 -33.21
N PHE A 677 5.04 -0.52 -34.50
CA PHE A 677 3.92 -0.76 -35.40
C PHE A 677 3.66 -2.26 -35.55
N ASP A 678 2.46 -2.71 -35.21
CA ASP A 678 2.04 -4.13 -35.28
C ASP A 678 1.45 -4.51 -36.66
N GLY A 679 1.51 -3.60 -37.63
CA GLY A 679 0.87 -3.73 -38.94
C GLY A 679 -0.50 -3.05 -39.05
N ALA A 680 -1.12 -2.65 -37.94
CA ALA A 680 -2.41 -1.96 -37.91
C ALA A 680 -2.38 -0.66 -37.07
N ARG A 681 -1.73 -0.69 -35.90
CA ARG A 681 -1.73 0.38 -34.90
C ARG A 681 -0.34 0.60 -34.31
N LEU A 682 -0.13 1.78 -33.74
CA LEU A 682 1.04 2.08 -32.92
C LEU A 682 0.80 1.65 -31.48
N GLN A 683 1.84 1.11 -30.87
CA GLN A 683 1.71 0.24 -29.72
C GLN A 683 2.99 0.37 -28.85
N PRO A 684 2.93 0.71 -27.54
CA PRO A 684 4.12 0.94 -26.70
C PRO A 684 5.13 -0.20 -26.70
N ALA A 685 6.32 0.02 -27.25
CA ALA A 685 7.36 -0.98 -27.40
C ALA A 685 7.70 -1.63 -26.05
N LEU A 686 7.85 -2.96 -26.11
CA LEU A 686 8.24 -3.78 -24.96
C LEU A 686 9.73 -4.14 -25.01
N HIS A 687 10.43 -3.81 -26.09
CA HIS A 687 11.84 -4.13 -26.27
C HIS A 687 12.64 -2.91 -26.72
N THR A 688 13.88 -2.79 -26.22
CA THR A 688 14.79 -1.69 -26.57
C THR A 688 15.91 -2.18 -27.50
N GLN A 689 15.57 -2.91 -28.56
CA GLN A 689 16.57 -3.27 -29.57
C GLN A 689 17.15 -1.99 -30.22
N PRO A 690 18.45 -1.99 -30.57
CA PRO A 690 19.08 -0.85 -31.25
C PRO A 690 18.41 -0.60 -32.61
N PRO A 691 17.89 0.62 -32.85
CA PRO A 691 17.25 0.93 -34.13
C PRO A 691 18.26 1.43 -35.16
N THR A 692 17.85 1.37 -36.42
CA THR A 692 18.31 2.33 -37.43
C THR A 692 17.40 3.56 -37.38
N VAL A 693 17.97 4.74 -37.10
CA VAL A 693 17.20 6.00 -37.06
C VAL A 693 17.03 6.54 -38.50
N ILE A 694 15.85 6.35 -39.09
CA ILE A 694 15.59 6.71 -40.48
C ILE A 694 15.33 8.21 -40.64
N ASP A 695 14.45 8.78 -39.82
CA ASP A 695 14.22 10.22 -39.85
C ASP A 695 13.89 10.84 -38.48
N SER A 696 13.95 12.16 -38.41
CA SER A 696 13.58 12.97 -37.26
C SER A 696 13.24 14.38 -37.69
N PHE A 697 12.26 14.99 -37.03
CA PHE A 697 11.76 16.33 -37.32
C PHE A 697 11.40 17.06 -36.03
N LEU A 698 11.34 18.40 -36.08
CA LEU A 698 10.86 19.21 -34.96
C LEU A 698 9.35 19.40 -35.06
N LEU A 699 8.68 19.19 -33.94
CA LEU A 699 7.26 19.43 -33.74
C LEU A 699 7.12 20.46 -32.61
N VAL A 700 6.39 21.55 -32.86
CA VAL A 700 6.11 22.60 -31.87
C VAL A 700 4.60 22.82 -31.87
N ASP A 701 3.94 22.48 -30.75
CA ASP A 701 2.50 22.65 -30.58
C ASP A 701 1.67 22.14 -31.76
N GLY A 702 1.94 20.89 -32.19
CA GLY A 702 1.25 20.26 -33.32
C GLY A 702 1.65 20.77 -34.71
N HIS A 703 2.64 21.67 -34.80
CA HIS A 703 3.15 22.19 -36.07
C HIS A 703 4.53 21.63 -36.42
N ALA A 704 4.72 21.25 -37.68
CA ALA A 704 5.99 20.74 -38.19
C ALA A 704 6.40 21.47 -39.47
N ARG A 705 7.72 21.63 -39.68
CA ARG A 705 8.27 22.18 -40.93
C ARG A 705 8.43 21.06 -41.95
N GLY A 706 7.70 21.12 -43.05
CA GLY A 706 7.90 20.22 -44.19
C GLY A 706 7.65 18.74 -43.86
N PHE A 707 6.62 18.45 -43.07
CA PHE A 707 6.27 17.09 -42.64
C PHE A 707 6.14 16.11 -43.82
N ASP A 708 5.45 16.49 -44.89
CA ASP A 708 5.33 15.64 -46.10
C ASP A 708 6.68 15.35 -46.77
N SER A 709 7.64 16.28 -46.65
CA SER A 709 9.00 16.06 -47.15
C SER A 709 9.76 15.09 -46.25
N HIS A 710 9.52 15.10 -44.94
CA HIS A 710 10.03 14.09 -44.01
C HIS A 710 9.40 12.71 -44.29
N CYS A 711 8.08 12.62 -44.53
CA CYS A 711 7.41 11.37 -44.88
C CYS A 711 7.95 10.76 -46.18
N ARG A 712 8.10 11.55 -47.24
CA ARG A 712 8.69 11.09 -48.52
C ARG A 712 10.13 10.61 -48.35
N ARG A 713 10.90 11.30 -47.50
CA ARG A 713 12.29 10.95 -47.20
C ARG A 713 12.39 9.64 -46.43
N PHE A 714 11.56 9.48 -45.41
CA PHE A 714 11.43 8.24 -44.65
C PHE A 714 11.07 7.07 -45.57
N ARG A 715 10.04 7.23 -46.42
CA ARG A 715 9.65 6.19 -47.39
C ARG A 715 10.81 5.78 -48.29
N ALA A 716 11.51 6.75 -48.90
CA ALA A 716 12.64 6.46 -49.78
C ALA A 716 13.73 5.67 -49.07
N SER A 717 14.12 6.08 -47.85
CA SER A 717 15.14 5.39 -47.06
C SER A 717 14.69 3.99 -46.64
N CYS A 718 13.42 3.80 -46.28
CA CYS A 718 12.91 2.48 -45.90
C CYS A 718 12.93 1.48 -47.06
N LEU A 719 12.56 1.92 -48.27
CA LEU A 719 12.59 1.10 -49.48
C LEU A 719 14.02 0.76 -49.91
N GLU A 720 14.94 1.73 -49.84
CA GLU A 720 16.36 1.52 -50.19
C GLU A 720 17.03 0.54 -49.22
N LEU A 721 16.74 0.64 -47.92
CA LEU A 721 17.24 -0.27 -46.89
C LEU A 721 16.46 -1.60 -46.80
N GLN A 722 15.41 -1.78 -47.61
CA GLN A 722 14.52 -2.95 -47.57
C GLN A 722 13.97 -3.25 -46.17
N THR A 723 13.69 -2.20 -45.40
CA THR A 723 13.21 -2.33 -44.01
C THR A 723 11.73 -2.71 -43.93
N ALA A 724 10.89 -2.25 -44.84
CA ALA A 724 9.46 -2.56 -44.84
C ALA A 724 8.89 -2.41 -46.27
N ARG A 725 7.69 -2.98 -46.49
CA ARG A 725 6.97 -2.85 -47.77
C ARG A 725 6.28 -1.49 -47.87
N GLU A 726 6.00 -1.05 -49.11
CA GLU A 726 5.40 0.27 -49.36
C GLU A 726 4.05 0.47 -48.67
N ASP A 727 3.16 -0.54 -48.69
CA ASP A 727 1.86 -0.49 -48.03
C ASP A 727 1.95 -0.41 -46.50
N GLU A 728 3.00 -1.00 -45.94
CA GLU A 728 3.27 -1.01 -44.50
C GLU A 728 3.82 0.34 -44.04
N ILE A 729 4.74 0.93 -44.81
CA ILE A 729 5.28 2.27 -44.59
C ILE A 729 4.14 3.29 -44.55
N ASP A 730 3.17 3.19 -45.45
CA ASP A 730 2.06 4.13 -45.55
C ASP A 730 1.09 4.03 -44.38
N ARG A 731 0.74 2.81 -43.98
CA ARG A 731 -0.05 2.58 -42.77
C ARG A 731 0.67 3.05 -41.51
N PHE A 732 1.99 2.82 -41.44
CA PHE A 732 2.82 3.32 -40.34
C PHE A 732 2.81 4.85 -40.28
N LEU A 733 3.09 5.55 -41.38
CA LEU A 733 3.10 7.02 -41.41
C LEU A 733 1.73 7.62 -41.08
N ALA A 734 0.64 6.98 -41.54
CA ALA A 734 -0.72 7.36 -41.17
C ALA A 734 -0.97 7.18 -39.67
N ALA A 735 -0.51 6.07 -39.08
CA ALA A 735 -0.60 5.85 -37.64
C ALA A 735 0.24 6.88 -36.85
N VAL A 736 1.48 7.16 -37.26
CA VAL A 736 2.34 8.19 -36.66
C VAL A 736 1.65 9.55 -36.68
N LYS A 737 1.04 9.94 -37.81
CA LYS A 737 0.35 11.23 -37.93
C LYS A 737 -0.79 11.39 -36.91
N ARG A 738 -1.51 10.30 -36.59
CA ARG A 738 -2.58 10.29 -35.57
C ARG A 738 -2.04 10.44 -34.15
N GLU A 739 -0.89 9.84 -33.86
CA GLU A 739 -0.26 9.81 -32.53
C GLU A 739 0.64 11.01 -32.23
N LEU A 740 0.89 11.91 -33.20
CA LEU A 740 1.77 13.06 -32.98
C LEU A 740 1.23 13.97 -31.85
N PRO A 741 2.09 14.38 -30.89
CA PRO A 741 1.69 15.29 -29.81
C PRO A 741 1.17 16.63 -30.32
N LEU A 742 0.07 17.11 -29.74
CA LEU A 742 -0.54 18.40 -30.11
C LEU A 742 0.05 19.60 -29.36
N HIS A 743 0.75 19.37 -28.25
CA HIS A 743 1.27 20.41 -27.38
C HIS A 743 2.74 20.14 -27.00
N GLY A 744 3.50 21.21 -26.82
CA GLY A 744 4.91 21.16 -26.43
C GLY A 744 5.88 21.06 -27.61
N GLU A 745 7.18 21.09 -27.29
CA GLU A 745 8.26 20.92 -28.25
C GLU A 745 8.79 19.48 -28.24
N TRP A 746 8.61 18.78 -29.36
CA TRP A 746 9.02 17.38 -29.54
C TRP A 746 9.98 17.24 -30.71
N PHE A 747 10.85 16.23 -30.64
CA PHE A 747 11.70 15.85 -31.76
C PHE A 747 11.53 14.36 -32.11
N PRO A 748 10.38 13.96 -32.67
CA PRO A 748 10.09 12.57 -32.96
C PRO A 748 11.17 11.94 -33.83
N ARG A 749 11.48 10.67 -33.59
CA ARG A 749 12.35 9.84 -34.42
C ARG A 749 11.56 8.71 -35.05
N LEU A 750 11.65 8.58 -36.35
CA LEU A 750 11.15 7.41 -37.08
C LEU A 750 12.31 6.43 -37.22
N GLU A 751 12.07 5.20 -36.78
CA GLU A 751 13.10 4.19 -36.54
C GLU A 751 12.67 2.86 -37.18
N SER A 752 13.63 2.02 -37.54
CA SER A 752 13.40 0.65 -37.98
C SER A 752 14.28 -0.32 -37.17
N LEU A 753 13.72 -1.47 -36.80
CA LEU A 753 14.40 -2.55 -36.10
C LEU A 753 15.03 -3.57 -37.07
N PRO A 754 16.06 -4.31 -36.64
CA PRO A 754 16.48 -5.53 -37.33
C PRO A 754 15.29 -6.47 -37.53
N GLY A 755 15.04 -6.90 -38.77
CA GLY A 755 13.86 -7.72 -39.12
C GLY A 755 12.66 -6.92 -39.67
N GLY A 756 12.74 -5.59 -39.71
CA GLY A 756 11.86 -4.74 -40.52
C GLY A 756 10.73 -4.01 -39.78
N THR A 757 10.55 -4.27 -38.49
CA THR A 757 9.53 -3.57 -37.69
C THR A 757 9.79 -2.06 -37.64
N LEU A 758 8.79 -1.27 -38.01
CA LEU A 758 8.84 0.20 -37.94
C LEU A 758 8.38 0.69 -36.57
N ARG A 759 9.01 1.77 -36.08
CA ARG A 759 8.65 2.37 -34.78
C ARG A 759 8.86 3.88 -34.77
N VAL A 760 8.15 4.58 -33.89
CA VAL A 760 8.34 6.01 -33.64
C VAL A 760 8.72 6.23 -32.18
N ARG A 761 9.72 7.08 -31.95
CA ARG A 761 10.10 7.55 -30.62
C ARG A 761 9.75 9.02 -30.47
N PHE A 762 8.81 9.34 -29.58
CA PHE A 762 8.55 10.71 -29.16
C PHE A 762 9.55 11.08 -28.07
N ARG A 763 10.23 12.21 -28.24
CA ARG A 763 11.18 12.71 -27.25
C ARG A 763 11.07 14.22 -27.16
N PRO A 764 11.29 14.82 -25.98
CA PRO A 764 11.40 16.25 -25.86
C PRO A 764 12.42 16.82 -26.84
N ALA A 765 12.12 17.97 -27.43
CA ALA A 765 13.07 18.66 -28.29
C ALA A 765 14.30 19.08 -27.46
N PRO A 766 15.53 18.71 -27.86
CA PRO A 766 16.72 19.21 -27.19
C PRO A 766 16.78 20.75 -27.24
N LYS A 767 17.44 21.36 -26.25
CA LYS A 767 17.62 22.80 -26.20
C LYS A 767 18.17 23.32 -27.52
N ARG A 768 17.45 24.26 -28.13
CA ARG A 768 17.84 24.85 -29.41
C ARG A 768 19.00 25.82 -29.19
N ARG A 769 19.95 25.81 -30.13
CA ARG A 769 21.11 26.71 -30.14
C ARG A 769 20.94 27.73 -31.25
N GLU A 770 21.37 28.97 -30.98
CA GLU A 770 21.39 30.02 -31.99
C GLU A 770 22.72 30.09 -32.75
N ALA A 771 23.80 29.59 -32.15
CA ALA A 771 25.14 29.54 -32.70
C ALA A 771 25.76 28.15 -32.51
N THR A 772 26.76 27.82 -33.32
CA THR A 772 27.47 26.54 -33.31
C THR A 772 28.95 26.79 -33.56
N THR A 773 29.82 26.13 -32.80
CA THR A 773 31.26 26.06 -33.08
C THR A 773 31.59 24.79 -33.86
N LEU A 774 32.56 24.87 -34.76
CA LEU A 774 32.90 23.77 -35.67
C LEU A 774 34.39 23.42 -35.63
N THR A 775 34.70 22.13 -35.74
CA THR A 775 36.06 21.62 -35.97
C THR A 775 36.10 20.79 -37.25
N THR A 776 37.08 21.06 -38.12
CA THR A 776 37.32 20.31 -39.33
C THR A 776 37.92 18.94 -39.02
N VAL A 777 37.31 17.89 -39.57
CA VAL A 777 37.77 16.50 -39.44
C VAL A 777 37.94 15.88 -40.82
N MET A 778 39.12 15.31 -41.06
CA MET A 778 39.40 14.54 -42.28
C MET A 778 38.77 13.15 -42.18
N VAL A 779 37.82 12.84 -43.06
CA VAL A 779 37.18 11.52 -43.16
C VAL A 779 37.87 10.64 -44.20
N GLN A 780 38.02 9.34 -43.87
CA GLN A 780 38.63 8.37 -44.78
C GLN A 780 37.62 7.82 -45.80
N PRO A 781 38.05 7.44 -47.01
CA PRO A 781 37.20 6.76 -47.98
C PRO A 781 36.59 5.47 -47.37
N GLY A 782 35.28 5.28 -47.51
CA GLY A 782 34.56 4.11 -47.00
C GLY A 782 34.20 4.16 -45.50
N GLN A 783 34.52 5.27 -44.80
CA GLN A 783 34.16 5.44 -43.38
C GLN A 783 32.65 5.52 -43.15
N THR A 784 31.88 5.96 -44.15
CA THR A 784 30.41 5.92 -44.18
C THR A 784 29.96 4.93 -45.25
N GLN A 785 29.11 3.96 -44.89
CA GLN A 785 28.68 2.88 -45.77
C GLN A 785 27.43 3.25 -46.59
N HIS A 786 26.57 4.09 -46.05
CA HIS A 786 25.31 4.51 -46.70
C HIS A 786 25.18 6.04 -46.65
N PRO A 787 26.11 6.79 -47.25
CA PRO A 787 26.16 8.24 -47.10
C PRO A 787 24.87 8.89 -47.60
N THR A 788 24.22 8.33 -48.62
CA THR A 788 22.94 8.82 -49.17
C THR A 788 21.73 8.54 -48.27
N ILE A 789 21.86 7.76 -47.19
CA ILE A 789 20.76 7.33 -46.31
C ILE A 789 20.99 7.86 -44.88
N LYS A 790 19.92 8.37 -44.23
CA LYS A 790 19.97 8.84 -42.84
C LYS A 790 19.71 7.64 -41.96
N GLY A 791 20.61 7.40 -41.01
CA GLY A 791 20.48 6.31 -40.04
C GLY A 791 21.66 5.37 -39.97
N PRO A 792 21.99 4.61 -41.04
CA PRO A 792 23.01 3.56 -40.98
C PRO A 792 24.38 4.10 -40.51
N ASP A 793 24.76 5.29 -40.98
CA ASP A 793 26.03 5.93 -40.60
C ASP A 793 25.95 6.83 -39.35
N LEU A 794 24.78 6.95 -38.71
CA LEU A 794 24.60 7.90 -37.60
C LEU A 794 25.50 7.58 -36.41
N SER A 795 25.72 6.30 -36.11
CA SER A 795 26.60 5.87 -35.02
C SER A 795 28.06 6.28 -35.26
N GLU A 796 28.54 6.17 -36.51
CA GLU A 796 29.88 6.62 -36.89
C GLU A 796 30.03 8.13 -36.74
N LEU A 797 29.05 8.87 -37.25
CA LEU A 797 29.07 10.33 -37.23
C LEU A 797 28.97 10.89 -35.81
N LEU A 798 28.18 10.25 -34.95
CA LEU A 798 28.15 10.60 -33.52
C LEU A 798 29.48 10.33 -32.84
N ARG A 799 30.22 9.28 -33.26
CA ARG A 799 31.58 9.03 -32.75
C ARG A 799 32.53 10.16 -33.12
N ILE A 800 32.51 10.61 -34.38
CA ILE A 800 33.30 11.75 -34.85
C ILE A 800 32.91 13.02 -34.08
N LYS A 801 31.61 13.29 -33.96
CA LYS A 801 31.07 14.45 -33.23
C LYS A 801 31.50 14.49 -31.77
N ASN A 802 31.57 13.33 -31.12
CA ASN A 802 31.96 13.24 -29.71
C ASN A 802 33.49 13.27 -29.51
N ALA A 803 34.27 13.11 -30.58
CA ALA A 803 35.72 13.20 -30.54
C ALA A 803 36.26 14.63 -30.72
N VAL A 804 35.41 15.59 -31.11
CA VAL A 804 35.78 17.01 -31.26
C VAL A 804 35.37 17.82 -30.03
N PRO A 805 36.11 18.90 -29.70
CA PRO A 805 35.79 19.76 -28.55
C PRO A 805 34.68 20.79 -28.83
N THR A 806 34.23 20.88 -30.08
CA THR A 806 33.23 21.85 -30.56
C THR A 806 31.83 21.25 -30.62
N ASP A 807 30.82 22.08 -30.93
CA ASP A 807 29.42 21.65 -30.99
C ASP A 807 29.15 20.57 -32.06
N ASP A 808 29.86 20.63 -33.19
CA ASP A 808 29.76 19.73 -34.34
C ASP A 808 31.09 19.70 -35.13
N ALA A 809 31.30 18.69 -35.97
CA ALA A 809 32.48 18.55 -36.81
C ALA A 809 32.15 18.72 -38.30
N VAL A 810 32.95 19.50 -39.02
CA VAL A 810 32.89 19.62 -40.49
C VAL A 810 33.68 18.47 -41.11
N LEU A 811 33.03 17.69 -41.95
CA LEU A 811 33.61 16.53 -42.62
C LEU A 811 34.29 16.96 -43.91
N VAL A 812 35.58 16.68 -44.04
CA VAL A 812 36.40 17.03 -45.21
C VAL A 812 37.09 15.78 -45.75
N SER A 813 37.16 15.66 -47.07
CA SER A 813 37.97 14.65 -47.74
C SER A 813 38.87 15.30 -48.79
N PRO A 814 39.73 14.53 -49.50
CA PRO A 814 40.49 15.08 -50.62
C PRO A 814 39.64 15.67 -51.75
N ARG A 815 38.33 15.37 -51.79
CA ARG A 815 37.37 15.98 -52.73
C ARG A 815 36.82 17.34 -52.26
N GLY A 816 37.14 17.74 -51.03
CA GLY A 816 36.69 18.98 -50.39
C GLY A 816 35.75 18.74 -49.20
N VAL A 817 35.04 19.80 -48.82
CA VAL A 817 34.09 19.89 -47.70
C VAL A 817 32.77 19.22 -48.07
N HIS A 818 32.30 18.32 -47.21
CA HIS A 818 31.03 17.63 -47.38
C HIS A 818 29.91 18.36 -46.65
N GLU A 819 29.80 18.13 -45.34
CA GLU A 819 28.78 18.69 -44.47
C GLU A 819 29.29 18.64 -43.03
N THR A 820 28.40 18.77 -42.05
CA THR A 820 28.74 18.51 -40.64
C THR A 820 28.23 17.13 -40.21
N THR A 821 28.65 16.62 -39.04
CA THR A 821 28.20 15.30 -38.58
C THR A 821 26.70 15.23 -38.34
N THR A 822 26.05 16.34 -37.95
CA THR A 822 24.62 16.36 -37.59
C THR A 822 23.73 17.19 -38.52
N ALA A 823 24.31 17.94 -39.46
CA ALA A 823 23.59 18.95 -40.23
C ALA A 823 24.24 19.30 -41.59
N ALA A 824 23.45 19.90 -42.47
CA ALA A 824 23.98 20.43 -43.73
C ALA A 824 24.74 21.74 -43.47
N LEU A 825 25.87 21.90 -44.13
CA LEU A 825 26.67 23.14 -44.10
C LEU A 825 26.33 23.99 -45.32
N MET A 826 26.09 25.27 -45.11
CA MET A 826 25.88 26.26 -46.17
C MET A 826 26.82 27.44 -45.95
N ALA A 827 27.25 28.06 -47.04
CA ALA A 827 28.13 29.21 -47.01
C ALA A 827 27.54 30.36 -47.84
N TRP A 828 27.72 31.58 -47.36
CA TRP A 828 27.42 32.81 -48.08
C TRP A 828 28.71 33.46 -48.53
N LYS A 829 28.82 33.64 -49.84
CA LYS A 829 29.97 34.29 -50.48
C LYS A 829 29.49 35.08 -51.69
N ASP A 830 29.95 36.32 -51.85
CA ASP A 830 29.62 37.18 -53.00
C ASP A 830 28.10 37.32 -53.27
N ASN A 831 27.30 37.40 -52.20
CA ASN A 831 25.83 37.48 -52.24
C ASN A 831 25.13 36.25 -52.89
N GLU A 832 25.84 35.12 -52.95
CA GLU A 832 25.36 33.82 -53.38
C GLU A 832 25.28 32.86 -52.17
N LEU A 833 24.19 32.09 -52.09
CA LEU A 833 24.05 31.01 -51.12
C LEU A 833 24.57 29.72 -51.74
N VAL A 834 25.63 29.18 -51.15
CA VAL A 834 26.28 27.95 -51.59
C VAL A 834 25.94 26.83 -50.63
N SER A 835 25.26 25.81 -51.16
CA SER A 835 25.01 24.53 -50.50
C SER A 835 26.16 23.59 -50.83
N MET A 836 26.72 22.90 -49.83
CA MET A 836 27.82 21.99 -50.11
C MET A 836 27.32 20.79 -50.92
N GLN A 837 28.08 20.37 -51.93
CA GLN A 837 27.79 19.16 -52.69
C GLN A 837 28.27 17.92 -51.91
N ALA A 838 27.52 17.55 -50.87
CA ALA A 838 27.78 16.36 -50.08
C ALA A 838 27.28 15.09 -50.79
N GLU A 839 27.97 13.96 -50.59
CA GLU A 839 27.53 12.62 -51.01
C GLU A 839 26.37 12.06 -50.14
N ARG A 840 25.66 12.94 -49.42
CA ARG A 840 24.71 12.62 -48.35
C ARG A 840 23.31 13.21 -48.55
N LEU A 841 22.35 12.60 -47.86
CA LEU A 841 20.90 12.83 -47.95
C LEU A 841 20.48 14.30 -47.92
N SER A 842 19.64 14.68 -48.88
CA SER A 842 19.08 16.04 -48.94
C SER A 842 18.35 16.42 -47.65
N SER A 843 18.86 17.45 -46.97
CA SER A 843 18.23 18.00 -45.77
C SER A 843 16.92 18.69 -46.15
N VAL A 844 15.82 18.32 -45.47
CA VAL A 844 14.51 18.97 -45.65
C VAL A 844 14.63 20.47 -45.36
N THR A 845 15.30 20.82 -44.26
CA THR A 845 15.53 22.21 -43.87
C THR A 845 16.41 22.95 -44.88
N GLU A 846 17.49 22.33 -45.35
CA GLU A 846 18.36 22.94 -46.37
C GLU A 846 17.59 23.21 -47.67
N ARG A 847 16.72 22.29 -48.09
CA ARG A 847 15.85 22.50 -49.26
C ARG A 847 14.96 23.72 -49.07
N MET A 848 14.32 23.85 -47.91
CA MET A 848 13.50 25.02 -47.58
C MET A 848 14.33 26.32 -47.56
N VAL A 849 15.55 26.30 -47.03
CA VAL A 849 16.44 27.47 -47.02
C VAL A 849 16.85 27.86 -48.45
N LYS A 850 17.13 26.88 -49.32
CA LYS A 850 17.38 27.12 -50.75
C LYS A 850 16.17 27.71 -51.47
N GLU A 851 14.96 27.25 -51.15
CA GLU A 851 13.72 27.83 -51.68
C GLU A 851 13.52 29.27 -51.23
N ILE A 852 13.68 29.55 -49.93
CA ILE A 852 13.63 30.91 -49.37
C ILE A 852 14.66 31.82 -50.06
N ALA A 853 15.89 31.35 -50.27
CA ALA A 853 16.90 32.16 -50.96
C ALA A 853 16.49 32.52 -52.39
N ARG A 854 15.90 31.58 -53.15
CA ARG A 854 15.37 31.85 -54.49
C ARG A 854 14.16 32.78 -54.47
N GLU A 855 13.24 32.62 -53.51
CA GLU A 855 12.10 33.53 -53.30
C GLU A 855 12.58 34.96 -53.03
N LEU A 856 13.71 35.11 -52.34
CA LEU A 856 14.33 36.39 -52.05
C LEU A 856 15.21 36.94 -53.19
N GLY A 857 15.29 36.25 -54.33
CA GLY A 857 16.06 36.68 -55.50
C GLY A 857 17.56 36.40 -55.42
N TYR A 858 18.03 35.63 -54.43
CA TYR A 858 19.44 35.25 -54.34
C TYR A 858 19.77 34.10 -55.29
N ARG A 859 21.00 34.13 -55.82
CA ARG A 859 21.56 32.99 -56.54
C ARG A 859 21.84 31.87 -55.54
N VAL A 860 21.40 30.65 -55.88
CA VAL A 860 21.67 29.44 -55.10
C VAL A 860 22.45 28.48 -55.97
N THR A 861 23.66 28.11 -55.54
CA THR A 861 24.44 27.06 -56.21
C THR A 861 24.82 25.95 -55.26
N GLN A 862 25.14 24.80 -55.84
CA GLN A 862 25.66 23.65 -55.13
C GLN A 862 27.07 23.38 -55.65
N LYS A 863 28.07 23.41 -54.75
CA LYS A 863 29.50 23.28 -55.08
C LYS A 863 30.22 22.61 -53.92
N THR A 864 31.32 21.90 -54.20
CA THR A 864 32.23 21.42 -53.16
C THR A 864 33.34 22.46 -52.96
N TYR A 865 33.56 22.90 -51.72
CA TYR A 865 34.64 23.81 -51.38
C TYR A 865 35.87 23.07 -50.85
N ASP A 866 37.06 23.60 -51.10
CA ASP A 866 38.21 23.28 -50.26
C ASP A 866 38.00 23.87 -48.86
N SER A 867 38.53 23.22 -47.83
CA SER A 867 38.36 23.68 -46.44
C SER A 867 38.88 25.11 -46.21
N SER A 868 39.92 25.52 -46.96
CA SER A 868 40.43 26.89 -46.97
C SER A 868 39.44 27.91 -47.53
N ALA A 869 38.56 27.51 -48.44
CA ALA A 869 37.58 28.41 -49.08
C ALA A 869 36.40 28.77 -48.16
N LEU A 870 36.22 28.04 -47.04
CA LEU A 870 35.28 28.38 -45.98
C LEU A 870 35.74 29.58 -45.14
N ARG A 871 37.05 29.86 -45.10
CA ARG A 871 37.60 30.97 -44.31
C ARG A 871 37.12 32.31 -44.86
N GLY A 872 36.55 33.14 -43.99
CA GLY A 872 36.01 34.46 -44.34
C GLY A 872 34.63 34.44 -45.02
N ALA A 873 34.03 33.27 -45.27
CA ALA A 873 32.63 33.17 -45.67
C ALA A 873 31.73 33.20 -44.43
N GLU A 874 30.50 33.73 -44.57
CA GLU A 874 29.47 33.50 -43.56
C GLU A 874 28.99 32.05 -43.67
N LEU A 875 28.95 31.32 -42.56
CA LEU A 875 28.58 29.90 -42.56
C LEU A 875 27.32 29.66 -41.73
N TRP A 876 26.42 28.86 -42.28
CA TRP A 876 25.18 28.41 -41.64
C TRP A 876 25.16 26.88 -41.54
N VAL A 877 24.80 26.39 -40.35
CA VAL A 877 24.50 24.98 -40.11
C VAL A 877 22.99 24.81 -40.08
N VAL A 878 22.45 23.96 -40.95
CA VAL A 878 20.99 23.82 -41.12
C VAL A 878 20.50 22.39 -40.88
N ASN A 879 19.54 22.24 -39.96
CA ASN A 879 18.90 20.96 -39.64
C ASN A 879 17.47 21.14 -39.11
N ALA A 880 16.76 20.02 -38.96
CA ALA A 880 15.36 20.04 -38.54
C ALA A 880 15.14 20.59 -37.12
N LEU A 881 16.11 20.38 -36.21
CA LEU A 881 16.03 20.77 -34.80
C LEU A 881 16.23 22.27 -34.61
N HIS A 882 17.35 22.80 -35.08
CA HIS A 882 17.76 24.18 -34.85
C HIS A 882 17.26 25.13 -35.94
N GLY A 883 16.85 24.63 -37.11
CA GLY A 883 16.56 25.48 -38.27
C GLY A 883 17.88 25.98 -38.86
N ILE A 884 18.16 27.28 -38.72
CA ILE A 884 19.40 27.91 -39.18
C ILE A 884 20.23 28.35 -37.96
N SER A 885 21.35 27.69 -37.72
CA SER A 885 22.34 28.07 -36.70
C SER A 885 23.48 28.82 -37.37
N ARG A 886 23.89 29.97 -36.82
CA ARG A 886 25.10 30.63 -37.30
C ARG A 886 26.32 29.85 -36.83
N VAL A 887 27.36 29.77 -37.64
CA VAL A 887 28.66 29.32 -37.15
C VAL A 887 29.33 30.51 -36.50
N SER A 888 29.69 30.41 -35.22
CA SER A 888 30.44 31.46 -34.52
C SER A 888 31.95 31.30 -34.68
N GLU A 889 32.41 30.06 -34.79
CA GLU A 889 33.82 29.70 -34.84
C GLU A 889 34.03 28.46 -35.71
N LEU A 890 35.11 28.44 -36.49
CA LEU A 890 35.60 27.29 -37.24
C LEU A 890 37.10 27.11 -36.96
N ASP A 891 37.47 25.97 -36.38
CA ASP A 891 38.87 25.63 -36.05
C ASP A 891 39.59 26.68 -35.18
N GLY A 892 38.92 27.26 -34.18
CA GLY A 892 39.51 28.32 -33.34
C GLY A 892 39.25 29.74 -33.83
N GLU A 893 38.83 29.91 -35.09
CA GLU A 893 38.76 31.21 -35.75
C GLU A 893 37.32 31.75 -35.85
N PRO A 894 37.08 33.04 -35.58
CA PRO A 894 35.75 33.63 -35.65
C PRO A 894 35.21 33.66 -37.09
N VAL A 895 33.93 33.34 -37.25
CA VAL A 895 33.24 33.32 -38.56
C VAL A 895 32.35 34.57 -38.70
N PRO A 896 32.42 35.31 -39.84
CA PRO A 896 31.58 36.48 -40.07
C PRO A 896 30.09 36.11 -40.18
N CYS A 897 29.20 37.02 -39.78
CA CYS A 897 27.76 36.80 -39.85
C CYS A 897 27.00 38.09 -40.14
N ASP A 898 26.10 38.05 -41.13
CA ASP A 898 25.14 39.11 -41.42
C ASP A 898 23.86 38.85 -40.59
N THR A 899 23.74 39.56 -39.47
CA THR A 899 22.66 39.36 -38.50
C THR A 899 21.28 39.70 -39.07
N GLN A 900 21.17 40.67 -39.98
CA GLN A 900 19.90 41.04 -40.61
C GLN A 900 19.43 39.96 -41.57
N ARG A 901 20.34 39.43 -42.39
CA ARG A 901 20.06 38.32 -43.30
C ARG A 901 19.66 37.07 -42.53
N LEU A 902 20.42 36.72 -41.50
CA LEU A 902 20.12 35.57 -40.64
C LEU A 902 18.72 35.70 -40.02
N ALA A 903 18.38 36.86 -39.46
CA ALA A 903 17.07 37.11 -38.86
C ALA A 903 15.93 36.97 -39.89
N ARG A 904 16.09 37.52 -41.09
CA ARG A 904 15.11 37.43 -42.18
C ARG A 904 14.86 35.98 -42.60
N PHE A 905 15.92 35.20 -42.79
CA PHE A 905 15.81 33.79 -43.16
C PHE A 905 15.18 32.94 -42.06
N ARG A 906 15.56 33.18 -40.78
CA ARG A 906 14.92 32.51 -39.63
C ARG A 906 13.43 32.80 -39.55
N HIS A 907 13.03 34.05 -39.76
CA HIS A 907 11.63 34.44 -39.77
C HIS A 907 10.83 33.75 -40.88
N MET A 908 11.34 33.75 -42.12
CA MET A 908 10.69 33.07 -43.24
C MET A 908 10.62 31.55 -43.03
N LEU A 909 11.68 30.95 -42.48
CA LEU A 909 11.70 29.52 -42.18
C LEU A 909 10.70 29.14 -41.07
N ALA A 910 10.53 30.00 -40.05
CA ALA A 910 9.50 29.82 -39.03
C ALA A 910 8.10 29.85 -39.67
N GLY A 911 7.85 30.75 -40.61
CA GLY A 911 6.60 30.83 -41.38
C GLY A 911 6.28 29.62 -42.27
N LYS A 912 7.22 28.69 -42.47
CA LYS A 912 6.98 27.41 -43.18
C LYS A 912 6.49 26.28 -42.24
N GLN A 913 6.21 26.57 -40.97
CA GLN A 913 5.53 25.62 -40.06
C GLN A 913 4.08 25.43 -40.49
N GLN A 914 3.66 24.18 -40.62
CA GLN A 914 2.29 23.82 -41.01
C GLN A 914 1.62 23.02 -39.88
N PRO A 915 0.32 23.26 -39.61
CA PRO A 915 -0.42 22.47 -38.64
C PRO A 915 -0.57 21.03 -39.15
N LEU A 916 -0.40 20.06 -38.27
CA LEU A 916 -0.74 18.68 -38.56
C LEU A 916 -2.24 18.48 -38.36
N ILE A 917 -3.00 18.52 -39.46
CA ILE A 917 -4.45 18.26 -39.42
C ILE A 917 -4.66 16.77 -39.10
N ARG A 918 -5.39 16.47 -38.02
CA ARG A 918 -5.95 15.14 -37.77
C ARG A 918 -7.18 15.00 -38.67
N GLU A 919 -7.20 14.00 -39.55
CA GLU A 919 -8.47 13.53 -40.11
C GLU A 919 -9.21 12.86 -38.94
N ASN A 920 -10.44 13.33 -38.67
CA ASN A 920 -11.33 12.78 -37.65
C ASN A 920 -11.70 11.34 -37.94
#